data_AF-A0A1H2LNA0-F1
#
_entry.id   AF-A0A1H2LNA0-F1
#
_cell.length_a   1.000
_cell.length_b   1.000
_cell.length_c   1.000
_cell.angle_alpha   90.00
_cell.angle_beta   90.00
_cell.angle_gamma   90.00
#
_symmetry.space_group_name_H-M   'P 1'
#
loop_
_entity.id
_entity.type
_entity.pdbx_description
1 polymer ?
#
loop_
_entity_poly.entity_id
_entity_poly.type
_entity_poly.pdbx_seq_one_letter_code
_entity_poly.pdbx_strand_id
1 'polypeptide(L)'
;MINTLAQRRGIRCQQRRQLRNRFAAIIASLSVLFSAILIAHPASAVQNRTRENSYPLNSISAANKTEFFLAKNPTELKVRFSKVADQERGNQLTGAKLALYKGDFPGQVPSGLDPVKLWPSGKYTDLTLEDGTYTLAELSAPWGYSKAANIVLKVNNGLLYTKDATGNWNQNTAFSPTDPKPLNAYTDFTDGNFSWGTTPYGKNFYVNRVNGNGSTEGDEVIYCFNISLKAPTDSEDYGENIAPDISRFAPPPTFTAKYDASTLRSYASNPRIKDPEKFGATIQRIIHAGFPRNGANIKGDLTDTQFRTVTQLAIYNFSDSFGLDELAHSPEKHGFEGILDPGNIRIKKAYEKLVDYANSDAVIPADLYTPLYTPNYNDYQNFIGTLVKPPSLVPLIEMIDTESLKSVEVSFSKVEVNSTAELPGASLKVVSGESVNGSVVKDGQWVSTDQVHKITLGVGTYTMIESQAPKGYDKAENITFRVTDKGTIEIKDGDQWKTRQDALVRMEDAKTPVTVEVSFSKVEVNSTAELPGASLKVVSGESVNGSVVKDGQWVSTDQVHKITLGVGTYTMIESQAPKGYDKAENITFRVTDKGTIEIKDGDQWKTRQDALVRMEDAKTPVTVEVSFSKVEVNSTAELPGASLKVVSGESVNGSVVKDGQWVSTDQVHKITLGVGTYTMIESQAPKGYDKAENITFRVTDKGTIEIKDGDQWKTRQDALVRMEDAKTPVTVEVSFSKVEVNSTAELPGASLKVVSGESVNGSVVKDGQWVSTDQVHKITLGVGTYTMIESQAPKGYDKAENITFRVTDKGTIEIKDGDQWKTRQDALVRMEDAKTPVTVEVSFSKVEVNSTAELPGASLKVVSGESVNGSVVKDGQWVSTDQVHKITLGVGTYTMIESQAPKGYDKAENITFRVTDKGTIEIKDGDQWKTRQDALVRMEDAKTPVTVEVSFSKVEVNSTAELPGASLKVVSGESVNGSVVKDGQWVSTDQVHKITLGVGTYTMIESQAPKGYDKAENITFRVTDKGTIEIKDGDQWKTRQDALVRMEDAKTPVTVEVSFSKVEVNSTAELPGASLKVVSGESVNGSVVKDGQWVSTDQVHKITLGVGTYTMIESQAPKGYDKAENITFRVTDKGTIEIKDGDQWKTRQDALVRMEDAKTPVTVPFKPELSANKTESKKLAHTGASTGLLVALLTMLLFGGAATFATSRRYGS
;
A
#
# COMPACT_ATOMS: atom_id res chain seq x y z
N MET A 1 2.83 33.49 -18.62
CA MET A 1 1.83 33.10 -17.59
C MET A 1 2.37 31.83 -16.92
N ILE A 2 2.70 31.88 -15.64
CA ILE A 2 1.81 31.63 -14.48
C ILE A 2 1.50 30.13 -14.32
N ASN A 3 2.08 29.59 -13.24
CA ASN A 3 1.64 28.49 -12.38
C ASN A 3 1.47 27.03 -12.88
N THR A 4 2.42 26.21 -12.39
CA THR A 4 2.20 25.05 -11.47
C THR A 4 1.84 23.63 -11.97
N LEU A 5 2.59 22.70 -11.35
CA LEU A 5 2.19 21.45 -10.71
C LEU A 5 2.02 20.14 -11.50
N ALA A 6 2.73 19.13 -10.98
CA ALA A 6 2.39 17.70 -10.90
C ALA A 6 2.43 16.86 -12.21
N GLN A 7 2.79 15.57 -12.18
CA GLN A 7 3.28 14.73 -11.07
C GLN A 7 4.42 13.73 -11.43
N ARG A 8 4.17 12.42 -11.58
CA ARG A 8 5.13 11.33 -11.23
C ARG A 8 5.40 10.29 -12.33
N ARG A 9 6.68 9.86 -12.38
CA ARG A 9 7.23 8.56 -12.88
C ARG A 9 7.06 8.27 -14.39
N GLY A 10 8.09 7.79 -15.13
CA GLY A 10 9.51 7.58 -14.80
C GLY A 10 10.21 6.55 -15.72
N ILE A 11 11.48 6.22 -15.40
CA ILE A 11 12.30 5.07 -15.89
C ILE A 11 13.14 5.26 -17.19
N ARG A 12 14.45 4.89 -17.07
CA ARG A 12 15.48 4.51 -18.07
C ARG A 12 16.18 5.54 -19.00
N CYS A 13 17.45 5.77 -18.63
CA CYS A 13 18.67 5.51 -19.43
C CYS A 13 19.19 6.44 -20.56
N GLN A 14 20.47 6.81 -20.36
CA GLN A 14 21.57 6.80 -21.33
C GLN A 14 21.67 7.88 -22.44
N GLN A 15 22.40 8.94 -22.06
CA GLN A 15 23.52 9.54 -22.80
C GLN A 15 23.36 9.96 -24.28
N ARG A 16 23.53 11.28 -24.52
CA ARG A 16 24.40 11.91 -25.56
C ARG A 16 24.36 13.44 -25.39
N ARG A 17 25.40 14.25 -25.62
CA ARG A 17 26.82 13.98 -25.98
C ARG A 17 27.68 15.27 -25.84
N GLN A 18 29.01 15.08 -25.86
CA GLN A 18 30.07 16.07 -26.21
C GLN A 18 30.59 16.98 -25.07
N LEU A 19 31.85 17.45 -25.06
CA LEU A 19 32.96 17.35 -26.06
C LEU A 19 34.26 16.75 -25.46
N ARG A 20 35.14 16.24 -26.35
CA ARG A 20 36.63 16.30 -26.40
C ARG A 20 37.45 16.23 -25.07
N ASN A 21 38.58 15.50 -24.97
CA ASN A 21 39.49 15.00 -26.01
C ASN A 21 40.37 13.79 -25.57
N ARG A 22 40.99 13.16 -26.60
CA ARG A 22 42.19 12.30 -26.65
C ARG A 22 43.35 12.68 -25.68
N PHE A 23 44.32 11.81 -25.30
CA PHE A 23 44.53 10.33 -25.30
C PHE A 23 45.86 10.02 -24.54
N ALA A 24 46.23 8.74 -24.33
CA ALA A 24 47.50 8.23 -23.73
C ALA A 24 47.70 8.51 -22.21
N ALA A 25 48.29 7.66 -21.36
CA ALA A 25 49.32 6.59 -21.46
C ALA A 25 50.79 7.13 -21.49
N ILE A 26 51.78 6.53 -20.81
CA ILE A 26 51.81 5.36 -19.91
C ILE A 26 53.01 5.44 -18.90
N ILE A 27 52.93 4.63 -17.83
CA ILE A 27 53.96 4.14 -16.88
C ILE A 27 55.45 4.52 -17.15
N ALA A 28 56.19 5.01 -16.13
CA ALA A 28 57.44 4.39 -15.63
C ALA A 28 58.21 5.12 -14.50
N SER A 29 58.62 4.34 -13.49
CA SER A 29 59.94 4.32 -12.83
C SER A 29 60.41 5.32 -11.75
N LEU A 30 61.15 4.70 -10.81
CA LEU A 30 62.15 5.17 -9.83
C LEU A 30 61.72 6.00 -8.59
N SER A 31 61.76 5.30 -7.46
CA SER A 31 61.89 5.82 -6.09
C SER A 31 63.25 6.51 -5.84
N VAL A 32 63.30 7.48 -4.90
CA VAL A 32 64.36 7.62 -3.86
C VAL A 32 64.00 8.73 -2.85
N LEU A 33 64.61 8.64 -1.66
CA LEU A 33 64.35 9.26 -0.36
C LEU A 33 64.14 10.80 -0.24
N PHE A 34 63.25 11.15 0.70
CA PHE A 34 63.31 12.19 1.77
C PHE A 34 63.52 13.70 1.50
N SER A 35 62.73 14.48 2.26
CA SER A 35 63.04 15.79 2.90
C SER A 35 63.10 17.10 2.11
N ALA A 36 61.98 17.84 2.21
CA ALA A 36 61.86 19.08 3.01
C ALA A 36 62.26 20.49 2.45
N ILE A 37 61.27 21.39 2.54
CA ILE A 37 61.34 22.79 3.06
C ILE A 37 61.73 23.97 2.10
N LEU A 38 60.66 24.59 1.54
CA LEU A 38 60.12 25.94 1.88
C LEU A 38 60.69 27.25 1.24
N ILE A 39 59.84 28.32 1.32
CA ILE A 39 60.05 29.80 1.14
C ILE A 39 60.34 30.29 -0.33
N ALA A 40 59.97 31.51 -0.80
CA ALA A 40 59.47 32.72 -0.10
C ALA A 40 58.62 33.75 -0.95
N HIS A 41 57.67 34.44 -0.30
CA HIS A 41 57.52 35.91 -0.05
C HIS A 41 57.79 36.98 -1.16
N PRO A 42 57.34 38.28 -1.07
CA PRO A 42 57.16 39.07 0.17
C PRO A 42 56.10 40.22 0.30
N ALA A 43 55.92 40.65 1.58
CA ALA A 43 55.73 42.02 2.13
C ALA A 43 54.46 42.86 1.83
N SER A 44 53.89 43.68 2.74
CA SER A 44 54.23 44.10 4.14
C SER A 44 52.98 43.95 5.08
N ALA A 45 52.59 44.72 6.13
CA ALA A 45 53.03 45.90 6.94
C ALA A 45 52.08 46.03 8.18
N VAL A 46 52.31 46.79 9.28
CA VAL A 46 53.53 47.19 10.04
C VAL A 46 53.12 47.79 11.43
N GLN A 47 53.89 47.55 12.52
CA GLN A 47 53.83 48.18 13.89
C GLN A 47 52.53 48.07 14.73
N ASN A 48 52.50 48.05 16.08
CA ASN A 48 53.48 48.04 17.21
C ASN A 48 52.93 47.09 18.32
N ARG A 49 53.70 46.31 19.12
CA ARG A 49 54.62 46.65 20.24
C ARG A 49 53.93 47.35 21.44
N THR A 50 54.12 47.01 22.72
CA THR A 50 55.08 46.09 23.42
C THR A 50 54.68 45.82 24.89
N ARG A 51 55.12 44.68 25.50
CA ARG A 51 55.68 44.42 26.88
C ARG A 51 55.00 45.06 28.14
N GLU A 52 55.20 44.61 29.40
CA GLU A 52 56.01 43.52 30.02
C GLU A 52 55.32 42.97 31.31
N ASN A 53 56.06 42.19 32.13
CA ASN A 53 55.60 41.52 33.36
C ASN A 53 55.47 42.41 34.63
N SER A 54 54.83 41.81 35.64
CA SER A 54 55.07 41.90 37.11
C SER A 54 54.07 42.66 38.01
N TYR A 55 53.79 42.03 39.16
CA TYR A 55 53.11 42.49 40.38
C TYR A 55 54.01 43.50 41.17
N PRO A 56 53.55 44.31 42.17
CA PRO A 56 52.47 43.98 43.12
C PRO A 56 51.64 45.12 43.80
N LEU A 57 50.70 44.69 44.66
CA LEU A 57 50.20 45.30 45.93
C LEU A 57 49.55 46.73 46.01
N ASN A 58 48.27 46.71 46.41
CA ASN A 58 47.58 47.57 47.39
C ASN A 58 47.78 49.11 47.45
N SER A 59 46.67 49.88 47.30
CA SER A 59 46.05 50.57 48.47
C SER A 59 44.69 51.25 48.19
N ILE A 60 43.90 51.37 49.26
CA ILE A 60 42.47 51.67 49.38
C ILE A 60 42.13 53.19 49.34
N SER A 61 41.02 53.57 48.67
CA SER A 61 39.92 54.45 49.17
C SER A 61 38.93 54.78 48.02
N ALA A 62 37.62 54.51 48.11
CA ALA A 62 36.54 55.11 48.92
C ALA A 62 36.02 56.48 48.36
N ALA A 63 34.71 56.79 48.30
CA ALA A 63 33.49 55.97 48.43
C ALA A 63 32.25 56.79 47.96
N ASN A 64 31.13 56.11 47.63
CA ASN A 64 29.71 56.49 47.84
C ASN A 64 28.80 55.50 47.07
N LYS A 65 28.22 54.43 47.64
CA LYS A 65 27.17 54.30 48.68
C LYS A 65 25.73 54.67 48.24
N THR A 66 25.00 53.67 47.73
CA THR A 66 23.68 53.13 48.18
C THR A 66 23.32 51.95 47.26
N GLU A 67 22.80 50.80 47.68
CA GLU A 67 22.43 50.26 49.01
C GLU A 67 23.03 48.85 49.24
N PHE A 68 22.73 48.20 50.37
CA PHE A 68 23.17 46.84 50.73
C PHE A 68 22.19 45.77 50.27
N PHE A 69 22.68 44.72 49.59
CA PHE A 69 22.17 43.35 49.76
C PHE A 69 23.33 42.35 49.73
N LEU A 70 23.19 41.26 50.50
CA LEU A 70 24.25 40.29 50.76
C LEU A 70 24.47 39.35 49.56
N ALA A 71 25.72 38.95 49.35
CA ALA A 71 26.02 37.82 48.47
C ALA A 71 25.39 36.55 49.04
N LYS A 72 24.53 35.89 48.26
CA LYS A 72 24.08 34.53 48.58
C LYS A 72 25.25 33.57 48.38
N ASN A 73 25.51 32.72 49.37
CA ASN A 73 26.24 31.47 49.13
C ASN A 73 25.49 30.67 48.06
N PRO A 74 26.18 29.93 47.18
CA PRO A 74 25.50 29.02 46.26
C PRO A 74 24.66 28.03 47.07
N THR A 75 23.39 27.90 46.73
CA THR A 75 22.50 26.93 47.37
C THR A 75 22.74 25.55 46.77
N GLU A 76 23.25 24.65 47.60
CA GLU A 76 23.33 23.23 47.28
C GLU A 76 21.95 22.57 47.38
N LEU A 77 21.60 21.76 46.38
CA LEU A 77 20.41 20.93 46.37
C LEU A 77 20.79 19.47 46.13
N LYS A 78 20.33 18.58 47.01
CA LYS A 78 20.43 17.14 46.80
C LYS A 78 19.39 16.70 45.78
N VAL A 79 19.82 16.16 44.65
CA VAL A 79 18.97 15.64 43.57
C VAL A 79 19.19 14.14 43.41
N ARG A 80 18.11 13.38 43.28
CA ARG A 80 18.12 11.94 43.01
C ARG A 80 17.92 11.66 41.53
N PHE A 81 18.73 10.77 40.99
CA PHE A 81 18.63 10.28 39.63
C PHE A 81 18.14 8.82 39.62
N SER A 82 17.15 8.55 38.77
CA SER A 82 16.50 7.24 38.55
C SER A 82 16.60 6.86 37.07
N LYS A 83 16.73 5.56 36.78
CA LYS A 83 16.68 5.01 35.43
C LYS A 83 15.67 3.88 35.39
N VAL A 84 14.68 3.97 34.51
CA VAL A 84 13.60 2.99 34.41
C VAL A 84 13.26 2.64 32.96
N ALA A 85 12.58 1.51 32.77
CA ALA A 85 11.94 1.15 31.52
C ALA A 85 10.51 1.72 31.50
N ASP A 86 10.03 2.15 30.33
CA ASP A 86 8.73 2.80 30.17
C ASP A 86 7.55 1.93 30.66
N GLN A 87 7.66 0.61 30.52
CA GLN A 87 6.65 -0.40 30.90
C GLN A 87 6.94 -1.13 32.24
N GLU A 88 8.07 -0.86 32.90
CA GLU A 88 8.46 -1.49 34.18
C GLU A 88 8.98 -0.45 35.20
N ARG A 89 8.26 0.66 35.34
CA ARG A 89 8.73 1.85 36.07
C ARG A 89 8.94 1.67 37.58
N GLY A 90 8.54 0.55 38.18
CA GLY A 90 8.86 0.21 39.58
C GLY A 90 10.27 -0.35 39.79
N ASN A 91 10.91 -0.84 38.72
CA ASN A 91 12.27 -1.41 38.74
C ASN A 91 13.32 -0.39 38.27
N GLN A 92 14.52 -0.43 38.85
CA GLN A 92 15.66 0.33 38.33
C GLN A 92 16.28 -0.41 37.13
N LEU A 93 16.11 0.15 35.94
CA LEU A 93 16.65 -0.39 34.69
C LEU A 93 18.18 -0.40 34.75
N THR A 94 18.76 -1.59 34.65
CA THR A 94 20.19 -1.85 34.86
C THR A 94 20.95 -1.94 33.53
N GLY A 95 22.20 -1.46 33.51
CA GLY A 95 23.11 -1.63 32.37
C GLY A 95 23.27 -0.39 31.47
N ALA A 96 22.49 0.66 31.67
CA ALA A 96 22.74 1.95 31.02
C ALA A 96 24.01 2.60 31.56
N LYS A 97 24.65 3.45 30.74
CA LYS A 97 25.76 4.32 31.17
C LYS A 97 25.27 5.75 31.21
N LEU A 98 25.26 6.37 32.39
CA LEU A 98 24.76 7.73 32.60
C LEU A 98 25.90 8.69 32.89
N ALA A 99 25.77 9.92 32.41
CA ALA A 99 26.70 11.00 32.67
C ALA A 99 25.96 12.32 32.91
N LEU A 100 26.38 13.07 33.92
CA LEU A 100 25.89 14.42 34.20
C LEU A 100 26.97 15.42 33.79
N TYR A 101 26.64 16.39 32.94
CA TYR A 101 27.51 17.47 32.49
C TYR A 101 27.04 18.82 33.03
N LYS A 102 27.93 19.79 33.23
CA LYS A 102 27.56 21.19 33.56
C LYS A 102 27.37 21.96 32.23
N GLY A 103 26.18 22.49 32.00
CA GLY A 103 25.77 23.10 30.72
C GLY A 103 24.37 22.68 30.23
N ASP A 104 23.88 23.37 29.20
CA ASP A 104 22.54 23.23 28.58
C ASP A 104 22.69 22.52 27.22
N PHE A 105 22.55 21.19 27.19
CA PHE A 105 22.85 20.35 26.02
C PHE A 105 21.66 19.41 25.66
N PRO A 106 20.50 19.93 25.24
CA PRO A 106 19.32 19.11 24.95
C PRO A 106 19.49 18.19 23.72
N GLY A 107 20.45 18.50 22.84
CA GLY A 107 20.85 17.66 21.72
C GLY A 107 22.03 16.74 22.06
N GLN A 108 23.14 16.90 21.33
CA GLN A 108 24.41 16.21 21.65
C GLN A 108 25.25 17.05 22.61
N VAL A 109 25.96 16.39 23.53
CA VAL A 109 26.97 17.02 24.39
C VAL A 109 28.26 17.25 23.58
N PRO A 110 28.89 18.43 23.63
CA PRO A 110 30.14 18.70 22.91
C PRO A 110 31.27 17.70 23.25
N SER A 111 32.00 17.27 22.22
CA SER A 111 33.14 16.36 22.35
C SER A 111 34.29 17.01 23.13
N GLY A 112 34.83 16.31 24.13
CA GLY A 112 35.95 16.79 24.95
C GLY A 112 35.55 17.51 26.24
N LEU A 113 34.26 17.50 26.61
CA LEU A 113 33.83 17.89 27.95
C LEU A 113 33.90 16.69 28.92
N ASP A 114 34.48 16.91 30.09
CA ASP A 114 34.43 15.95 31.20
C ASP A 114 33.06 15.98 31.91
N PRO A 115 32.49 14.83 32.29
CA PRO A 115 31.27 14.78 33.08
C PRO A 115 31.54 15.09 34.56
N VAL A 116 30.63 15.84 35.18
CA VAL A 116 30.56 16.07 36.64
C VAL A 116 30.44 14.73 37.39
N LYS A 117 29.71 13.77 36.81
CA LYS A 117 29.64 12.40 37.28
C LYS A 117 29.35 11.45 36.12
N LEU A 118 29.98 10.27 36.13
CA LEU A 118 29.63 9.13 35.26
C LEU A 118 29.36 7.91 36.14
N TRP A 119 28.30 7.15 35.83
CA TRP A 119 27.90 5.95 36.60
C TRP A 119 27.06 4.96 35.77
N PRO A 120 27.07 3.65 36.10
CA PRO A 120 26.13 2.68 35.55
C PRO A 120 24.76 2.78 36.25
N SER A 121 23.69 2.47 35.53
CA SER A 121 22.33 2.40 36.09
C SER A 121 22.03 1.09 36.83
N GLY A 122 20.83 0.99 37.42
CA GLY A 122 20.37 -0.14 38.24
C GLY A 122 20.21 0.18 39.72
N LYS A 123 20.50 1.42 40.13
CA LYS A 123 20.30 1.94 41.49
C LYS A 123 19.98 3.43 41.43
N TYR A 124 19.18 3.93 42.36
CA TYR A 124 19.07 5.36 42.61
C TYR A 124 20.44 5.96 42.90
N THR A 125 20.72 7.13 42.32
CA THR A 125 22.00 7.84 42.48
C THR A 125 21.73 9.26 42.98
N ASP A 126 22.20 9.56 44.19
CA ASP A 126 22.06 10.87 44.81
C ASP A 126 23.29 11.74 44.53
N LEU A 127 23.08 12.96 44.04
CA LEU A 127 24.13 13.96 43.83
C LEU A 127 23.73 15.29 44.46
N THR A 128 24.65 15.93 45.17
CA THR A 128 24.49 17.33 45.60
C THR A 128 24.96 18.24 44.49
N LEU A 129 24.12 19.19 44.06
CA LEU A 129 24.38 20.11 42.97
C LEU A 129 24.28 21.56 43.45
N GLU A 130 25.26 22.38 43.09
CA GLU A 130 25.22 23.83 43.27
C GLU A 130 24.19 24.48 42.33
N ASP A 131 23.84 25.75 42.58
CA ASP A 131 23.15 26.60 41.61
C ASP A 131 23.86 26.60 40.24
N GLY A 132 23.11 26.23 39.19
CA GLY A 132 23.66 26.04 37.85
C GLY A 132 22.77 25.22 36.94
N THR A 133 23.11 25.19 35.65
CA THR A 133 22.45 24.34 34.64
C THR A 133 23.31 23.11 34.35
N TYR A 134 22.68 21.96 34.24
CA TYR A 134 23.29 20.66 34.01
C TYR A 134 22.51 19.87 32.96
N THR A 135 23.15 18.89 32.34
CA THR A 135 22.51 17.94 31.42
C THR A 135 22.81 16.52 31.85
N LEU A 136 21.77 15.74 32.15
CA LEU A 136 21.84 14.30 32.27
C LEU A 136 21.75 13.69 30.86
N ALA A 137 22.82 13.01 30.44
CA ALA A 137 22.91 12.32 29.17
C ALA A 137 23.14 10.82 29.39
N GLU A 138 22.41 9.99 28.65
CA GLU A 138 22.74 8.59 28.53
C GLU A 138 23.82 8.41 27.45
N LEU A 139 24.91 7.72 27.78
CA LEU A 139 25.99 7.41 26.84
C LEU A 139 25.69 6.13 26.05
N SER A 140 25.04 5.15 26.68
CA SER A 140 24.53 3.95 26.03
C SER A 140 23.36 3.37 26.83
N ALA A 141 22.27 3.02 26.14
CA ALA A 141 21.14 2.28 26.70
C ALA A 141 21.51 0.82 27.02
N PRO A 142 20.72 0.11 27.85
CA PRO A 142 20.79 -1.33 27.96
C PRO A 142 20.34 -2.02 26.65
N TRP A 143 20.69 -3.29 26.47
CA TRP A 143 20.25 -4.05 25.30
C TRP A 143 18.73 -4.28 25.33
N GLY A 144 18.06 -4.07 24.18
CA GLY A 144 16.60 -4.11 24.06
C GLY A 144 15.89 -2.78 24.34
N TYR A 145 16.64 -1.70 24.55
CA TYR A 145 16.09 -0.36 24.82
C TYR A 145 16.60 0.67 23.81
N SER A 146 15.78 1.71 23.57
CA SER A 146 16.20 2.89 22.82
C SER A 146 16.85 3.89 23.77
N LYS A 147 17.93 4.54 23.34
CA LYS A 147 18.59 5.58 24.14
C LYS A 147 17.65 6.75 24.41
N ALA A 148 17.52 7.14 25.68
CA ALA A 148 16.76 8.30 26.11
C ALA A 148 17.34 9.63 25.59
N ALA A 149 16.46 10.62 25.43
CA ALA A 149 16.86 12.00 25.18
C ALA A 149 17.55 12.61 26.42
N ASN A 150 18.41 13.61 26.21
CA ASN A 150 19.09 14.30 27.29
C ASN A 150 18.09 15.11 28.14
N ILE A 151 18.16 14.98 29.47
CA ILE A 151 17.35 15.77 30.40
C ILE A 151 18.20 16.97 30.86
N VAL A 152 17.82 18.17 30.43
CA VAL A 152 18.45 19.42 30.91
C VAL A 152 17.71 19.88 32.17
N LEU A 153 18.49 20.14 33.22
CA LEU A 153 18.00 20.50 34.55
C LEU A 153 18.77 21.72 35.11
N LYS A 154 18.14 22.47 36.00
CA LYS A 154 18.72 23.67 36.60
C LYS A 154 18.40 23.72 38.09
N VAL A 155 19.44 23.88 38.91
CA VAL A 155 19.31 24.26 40.31
C VAL A 155 19.38 25.78 40.41
N ASN A 156 18.46 26.37 41.16
CA ASN A 156 18.36 27.81 41.36
C ASN A 156 17.67 28.13 42.68
N ASN A 157 18.39 28.71 43.65
CA ASN A 157 17.89 29.09 44.97
C ASN A 157 17.30 27.89 45.75
N GLY A 158 17.94 26.72 45.67
CA GLY A 158 17.49 25.48 46.31
C GLY A 158 16.27 24.83 45.66
N LEU A 159 15.79 25.32 44.52
CA LEU A 159 14.74 24.72 43.72
C LEU A 159 15.32 24.06 42.46
N LEU A 160 14.73 22.93 42.07
CA LEU A 160 15.06 22.20 40.85
C LEU A 160 14.04 22.53 39.74
N TYR A 161 14.55 22.79 38.55
CA TYR A 161 13.77 23.00 37.33
C TYR A 161 14.23 22.03 36.24
N THR A 162 13.31 21.57 35.41
CA THR A 162 13.59 20.81 34.19
C THR A 162 13.21 21.61 32.95
N LYS A 163 13.90 21.36 31.84
CA LYS A 163 13.65 22.01 30.56
C LYS A 163 12.82 21.08 29.67
N ASP A 164 11.67 21.55 29.19
CA ASP A 164 10.82 20.75 28.30
C ASP A 164 11.28 20.78 26.83
N ALA A 165 10.61 20.00 25.98
CA ALA A 165 10.91 19.89 24.55
C ALA A 165 10.65 21.20 23.74
N THR A 166 9.93 22.17 24.31
CA THR A 166 9.77 23.51 23.72
C THR A 166 10.83 24.50 24.22
N GLY A 167 11.65 24.09 25.19
CA GLY A 167 12.74 24.88 25.77
C GLY A 167 12.36 25.68 27.01
N ASN A 168 11.11 25.57 27.49
CA ASN A 168 10.64 26.28 28.68
C ASN A 168 11.11 25.58 29.96
N TRP A 169 11.19 26.36 31.06
CA TRP A 169 11.64 25.89 32.37
C TRP A 169 10.45 25.64 33.29
N ASN A 170 10.21 24.38 33.64
CA ASN A 170 9.17 23.97 34.56
C ASN A 170 9.79 23.61 35.90
N GLN A 171 9.14 23.94 37.02
CA GLN A 171 9.61 23.53 38.34
C GLN A 171 9.39 22.03 38.51
N ASN A 172 10.39 21.32 39.02
CA ASN A 172 10.32 19.87 39.19
C ASN A 172 9.33 19.48 40.29
N THR A 173 8.21 18.86 39.90
CA THR A 173 7.16 18.34 40.81
C THR A 173 7.41 16.91 41.30
N ALA A 174 8.42 16.22 40.76
CA ALA A 174 8.69 14.82 41.06
C ALA A 174 9.65 14.62 42.25
N PHE A 175 9.26 13.77 43.21
CA PHE A 175 10.04 13.47 44.41
C PHE A 175 10.03 11.98 44.78
N SER A 176 11.03 11.58 45.55
CA SER A 176 11.25 10.25 46.10
C SER A 176 11.46 10.32 47.63
N PRO A 177 11.02 9.34 48.44
CA PRO A 177 11.43 9.23 49.85
C PRO A 177 12.95 9.21 49.99
N THR A 178 13.52 9.83 51.03
CA THR A 178 14.98 9.78 51.29
C THR A 178 15.55 8.36 51.28
N ASP A 179 14.80 7.41 51.83
CA ASP A 179 15.08 5.96 51.85
C ASP A 179 14.07 5.23 50.94
N PRO A 180 14.38 5.01 49.64
CA PRO A 180 13.42 4.58 48.63
C PRO A 180 13.32 3.04 48.56
N LYS A 181 13.22 2.38 49.71
CA LYS A 181 13.11 0.92 49.78
C LYS A 181 11.81 0.46 49.10
N PRO A 182 11.82 -0.69 48.40
CA PRO A 182 10.60 -1.38 48.03
C PRO A 182 9.78 -1.69 49.29
N LEU A 183 8.49 -1.41 49.23
CA LEU A 183 7.52 -1.61 50.31
C LEU A 183 6.65 -2.82 50.00
N ASN A 184 6.19 -3.54 51.02
CA ASN A 184 5.21 -4.60 50.83
C ASN A 184 3.80 -4.01 50.84
N ALA A 185 2.93 -4.50 49.96
CA ALA A 185 1.50 -4.24 50.00
C ALA A 185 0.73 -5.57 49.97
N TYR A 186 -0.42 -5.61 50.62
CA TYR A 186 -1.23 -6.80 50.78
C TYR A 186 -2.73 -6.52 50.58
N THR A 187 -3.48 -7.57 50.27
CA THR A 187 -4.94 -7.59 50.43
C THR A 187 -5.26 -8.24 51.78
N ASP A 188 -5.99 -7.53 52.64
CA ASP A 188 -6.51 -8.11 53.88
C ASP A 188 -7.64 -9.10 53.52
N PHE A 189 -7.37 -10.39 53.71
CA PHE A 189 -8.30 -11.48 53.43
C PHE A 189 -9.27 -11.74 54.59
N THR A 190 -9.00 -11.17 55.77
CA THR A 190 -9.82 -11.32 56.98
C THR A 190 -10.98 -10.31 57.02
N ASP A 191 -10.84 -9.15 56.39
CA ASP A 191 -11.88 -8.11 56.32
C ASP A 191 -13.03 -8.50 55.37
N GLY A 192 -13.98 -9.26 55.92
CA GLY A 192 -15.25 -9.62 55.30
C GLY A 192 -16.34 -8.54 55.30
N ASN A 193 -16.04 -7.25 55.56
CA ASN A 193 -17.07 -6.22 55.60
C ASN A 193 -17.77 -6.01 54.24
N PHE A 194 -19.06 -5.73 54.30
CA PHE A 194 -19.95 -5.66 53.13
C PHE A 194 -20.05 -4.26 52.53
N SER A 195 -20.06 -4.18 51.19
CA SER A 195 -20.40 -2.96 50.47
C SER A 195 -21.93 -2.73 50.48
N TRP A 196 -22.68 -3.80 50.26
CA TRP A 196 -24.14 -3.83 50.20
C TRP A 196 -24.65 -5.26 50.39
N GLY A 197 -25.86 -5.41 50.94
CA GLY A 197 -26.49 -6.71 51.15
C GLY A 197 -25.56 -7.70 51.87
N THR A 198 -25.19 -8.77 51.17
CA THR A 198 -24.22 -9.78 51.62
C THR A 198 -22.99 -9.86 50.70
N THR A 199 -22.68 -8.80 49.95
CA THR A 199 -21.52 -8.73 49.03
C THR A 199 -20.32 -8.10 49.74
N PRO A 200 -19.24 -8.86 50.04
CA PRO A 200 -18.02 -8.30 50.62
C PRO A 200 -17.37 -7.29 49.67
N TYR A 201 -16.67 -6.30 50.21
CA TYR A 201 -15.93 -5.34 49.38
C TYR A 201 -14.75 -5.98 48.64
N GLY A 202 -14.01 -6.87 49.33
CA GLY A 202 -12.98 -7.74 48.74
C GLY A 202 -11.78 -7.02 48.11
N LYS A 203 -11.52 -5.76 48.50
CA LYS A 203 -10.49 -4.87 47.93
C LYS A 203 -9.81 -4.04 49.02
N ASN A 204 -9.55 -4.69 50.16
CA ASN A 204 -8.99 -4.08 51.35
C ASN A 204 -7.46 -4.03 51.24
N PHE A 205 -6.98 -3.14 50.37
CA PHE A 205 -5.56 -2.99 50.05
C PHE A 205 -4.84 -2.05 51.01
N TYR A 206 -3.66 -2.46 51.46
CA TYR A 206 -2.80 -1.69 52.36
C TYR A 206 -1.33 -1.78 51.95
N VAL A 207 -0.55 -0.73 52.21
CA VAL A 207 0.92 -0.82 52.32
C VAL A 207 1.27 -1.08 53.78
N ASN A 208 2.03 -2.14 54.04
CA ASN A 208 2.57 -2.42 55.37
C ASN A 208 3.55 -1.29 55.77
N ARG A 209 3.29 -0.67 56.92
CA ARG A 209 4.10 0.37 57.55
C ARG A 209 4.69 -0.04 58.89
N VAL A 210 4.20 -1.11 59.49
CA VAL A 210 4.53 -1.52 60.87
C VAL A 210 4.78 -3.04 60.90
N ASN A 211 5.94 -3.44 61.44
CA ASN A 211 6.35 -4.83 61.50
C ASN A 211 5.69 -5.56 62.69
N GLY A 212 5.04 -6.71 62.45
CA GLY A 212 4.38 -7.52 63.49
C GLY A 212 2.99 -6.99 63.86
N ASN A 213 2.13 -6.80 62.85
CA ASN A 213 0.82 -6.17 63.00
C ASN A 213 -0.26 -7.16 63.47
N GLY A 214 -0.86 -6.86 64.63
CA GLY A 214 -2.08 -7.54 65.09
C GLY A 214 -3.39 -6.95 64.54
N SER A 215 -3.31 -5.92 63.68
CA SER A 215 -4.42 -5.28 62.98
C SER A 215 -3.90 -4.34 61.87
N THR A 216 -4.79 -3.78 61.05
CA THR A 216 -4.43 -2.75 60.05
C THR A 216 -4.19 -1.33 60.64
N GLU A 217 -4.15 -1.17 61.97
CA GLU A 217 -3.90 0.14 62.60
C GLU A 217 -2.43 0.59 62.41
N GLY A 218 -2.26 1.74 61.74
CA GLY A 218 -0.94 2.32 61.42
C GLY A 218 -0.45 2.00 60.00
N ASP A 219 -1.05 1.00 59.35
CA ASP A 219 -0.83 0.73 57.93
C ASP A 219 -1.55 1.75 57.03
N GLU A 220 -1.07 1.88 55.81
CA GLU A 220 -1.56 2.89 54.87
C GLU A 220 -2.63 2.30 53.96
N VAL A 221 -3.85 2.83 54.05
CA VAL A 221 -4.92 2.58 53.07
C VAL A 221 -4.45 3.04 51.69
N ILE A 222 -4.55 2.16 50.71
CA ILE A 222 -4.27 2.46 49.31
C ILE A 222 -5.47 2.11 48.42
N TYR A 223 -5.53 2.72 47.23
CA TYR A 223 -6.51 2.41 46.20
C TYR A 223 -5.84 1.94 44.93
N CYS A 224 -6.40 0.92 44.30
CA CYS A 224 -5.98 0.45 42.99
C CYS A 224 -6.16 1.56 41.94
N PHE A 225 -5.19 1.64 41.03
CA PHE A 225 -5.12 2.61 39.95
C PHE A 225 -5.26 2.01 38.53
N ASN A 226 -5.45 0.69 38.45
CA ASN A 226 -5.52 -0.07 37.19
C ASN A 226 -6.50 -1.26 37.32
N ILE A 227 -7.78 -1.06 37.02
CA ILE A 227 -8.85 -2.04 37.35
C ILE A 227 -8.62 -3.45 36.79
N SER A 228 -7.87 -3.60 35.70
CA SER A 228 -7.61 -4.87 34.99
C SER A 228 -6.30 -5.58 35.36
N LEU A 229 -5.51 -5.05 36.30
CA LEU A 229 -4.26 -5.68 36.77
C LEU A 229 -4.47 -6.45 38.08
N LYS A 230 -3.49 -7.26 38.52
CA LYS A 230 -3.56 -8.04 39.76
C LYS A 230 -3.57 -7.14 41.01
N ALA A 231 -4.47 -7.43 41.95
CA ALA A 231 -4.42 -6.92 43.33
C ALA A 231 -3.13 -7.38 44.04
N PRO A 232 -2.70 -6.74 45.15
CA PRO A 232 -1.58 -7.25 45.94
C PRO A 232 -1.95 -8.64 46.49
N THR A 233 -0.96 -9.49 46.73
CA THR A 233 -1.24 -10.84 47.24
C THR A 233 -1.84 -10.81 48.65
N ASP A 234 -2.62 -11.84 48.96
CA ASP A 234 -3.41 -11.92 50.18
C ASP A 234 -2.56 -12.10 51.44
N SER A 235 -3.08 -11.65 52.58
CA SER A 235 -2.57 -11.93 53.92
C SER A 235 -3.75 -12.21 54.87
N GLU A 236 -3.57 -13.21 55.74
CA GLU A 236 -4.52 -13.60 56.78
C GLU A 236 -4.16 -12.99 58.17
N ASP A 237 -3.08 -12.18 58.22
CA ASP A 237 -2.44 -11.69 59.45
C ASP A 237 -1.93 -10.23 59.30
N TYR A 238 -2.73 -9.39 58.65
CA TYR A 238 -2.51 -7.93 58.53
C TYR A 238 -1.12 -7.54 58.00
N GLY A 239 -0.59 -8.35 57.08
CA GLY A 239 0.68 -8.13 56.40
C GLY A 239 1.92 -8.62 57.15
N GLU A 240 1.80 -9.42 58.21
CA GLU A 240 2.95 -10.10 58.81
C GLU A 240 3.49 -11.21 57.88
N ASN A 241 2.61 -12.06 57.33
CA ASN A 241 2.90 -13.02 56.28
C ASN A 241 2.02 -12.73 55.05
N ILE A 242 2.67 -12.33 53.96
CA ILE A 242 2.02 -12.02 52.68
C ILE A 242 2.26 -13.17 51.71
N ALA A 243 1.21 -13.66 51.05
CA ALA A 243 1.28 -14.81 50.17
C ALA A 243 2.22 -14.56 48.96
N PRO A 244 3.01 -15.55 48.52
CA PRO A 244 3.86 -15.43 47.33
C PRO A 244 3.03 -15.32 46.04
N ASP A 245 3.60 -14.77 44.96
CA ASP A 245 2.97 -14.87 43.64
C ASP A 245 3.10 -16.31 43.13
N ILE A 246 2.04 -17.10 43.36
CA ILE A 246 1.90 -18.49 42.89
C ILE A 246 1.91 -18.65 41.36
N SER A 247 1.61 -17.59 40.60
CA SER A 247 1.66 -17.60 39.14
C SER A 247 3.06 -17.35 38.59
N ARG A 248 3.91 -16.65 39.36
CA ARG A 248 5.32 -16.39 39.04
C ARG A 248 6.30 -17.32 39.78
N PHE A 249 5.81 -18.13 40.73
CA PHE A 249 6.63 -18.86 41.72
C PHE A 249 7.65 -17.95 42.43
N ALA A 250 7.20 -16.73 42.76
CA ALA A 250 8.04 -15.63 43.22
C ALA A 250 7.64 -15.15 44.63
N PRO A 251 8.53 -14.43 45.36
CA PRO A 251 8.11 -13.68 46.55
C PRO A 251 7.00 -12.67 46.23
N PRO A 252 6.30 -12.12 47.24
CA PRO A 252 5.27 -11.10 47.05
C PRO A 252 5.75 -9.91 46.20
N PRO A 253 4.85 -9.24 45.45
CA PRO A 253 5.17 -7.99 44.77
C PRO A 253 5.64 -6.93 45.77
N THR A 254 6.61 -6.12 45.36
CA THR A 254 7.15 -5.01 46.16
C THR A 254 7.01 -3.70 45.40
N PHE A 255 6.77 -2.61 46.13
CA PHE A 255 6.24 -1.38 45.57
C PHE A 255 7.15 -0.18 45.87
N THR A 256 7.49 0.57 44.83
CA THR A 256 8.33 1.77 44.91
C THR A 256 7.45 3.02 44.94
N ALA A 257 7.62 3.85 45.97
CA ALA A 257 6.85 5.08 46.17
C ALA A 257 7.43 6.27 45.40
N LYS A 258 6.60 6.93 44.59
CA LYS A 258 6.92 8.16 43.84
C LYS A 258 5.88 9.24 44.14
N TYR A 259 6.30 10.50 44.21
CA TYR A 259 5.43 11.65 44.48
C TYR A 259 5.50 12.64 43.32
N ASP A 260 4.50 12.62 42.46
CA ASP A 260 4.29 13.60 41.39
C ASP A 260 2.85 13.50 40.92
N ALA A 261 2.06 14.57 41.07
CA ALA A 261 0.68 14.59 40.59
C ALA A 261 0.60 14.57 39.05
N SER A 262 1.58 15.17 38.36
CA SER A 262 1.52 15.38 36.91
C SER A 262 1.70 14.08 36.12
N THR A 263 2.60 13.19 36.56
CA THR A 263 2.83 11.90 35.89
C THR A 263 1.82 10.81 36.24
N LEU A 264 0.92 10.98 37.23
CA LEU A 264 -0.12 9.98 37.55
C LEU A 264 -0.89 9.51 36.31
N ARG A 265 -1.22 10.45 35.40
CA ARG A 265 -1.93 10.20 34.14
C ARG A 265 -1.17 9.29 33.15
N SER A 266 0.11 9.00 33.39
CA SER A 266 0.91 8.05 32.60
C SER A 266 0.92 6.62 33.17
N TYR A 267 0.38 6.42 34.37
CA TYR A 267 0.22 5.11 35.02
C TYR A 267 -1.24 4.62 35.02
N ALA A 268 -2.18 5.45 34.56
CA ALA A 268 -3.60 5.13 34.41
C ALA A 268 -3.85 4.31 33.14
N SER A 269 -4.62 3.22 33.22
CA SER A 269 -4.84 2.30 32.09
C SER A 269 -5.63 2.93 30.94
N ASN A 270 -6.64 3.75 31.28
CA ASN A 270 -7.48 4.45 30.33
C ASN A 270 -7.98 5.78 30.94
N PRO A 271 -7.10 6.79 31.07
CA PRO A 271 -7.40 8.01 31.82
C PRO A 271 -8.52 8.81 31.17
N ARG A 272 -9.62 9.07 31.91
CA ARG A 272 -10.78 9.83 31.40
C ARG A 272 -10.41 11.28 31.06
N ILE A 273 -9.57 11.91 31.89
CA ILE A 273 -9.01 13.24 31.64
C ILE A 273 -7.68 13.11 30.87
N LYS A 274 -7.55 13.80 29.73
CA LYS A 274 -6.35 13.71 28.88
C LYS A 274 -5.24 14.72 29.21
N ASP A 275 -5.55 15.73 30.03
CA ASP A 275 -4.62 16.72 30.59
C ASP A 275 -3.94 16.15 31.87
N PRO A 276 -2.59 16.12 31.97
CA PRO A 276 -1.91 15.47 33.10
C PRO A 276 -2.07 16.17 34.45
N GLU A 277 -2.02 17.51 34.47
CA GLU A 277 -2.11 18.30 35.70
C GLU A 277 -3.53 18.24 36.28
N LYS A 278 -4.54 18.42 35.42
CA LYS A 278 -5.95 18.31 35.83
C LYS A 278 -6.30 16.89 36.29
N PHE A 279 -5.80 15.87 35.59
CA PHE A 279 -5.95 14.48 36.03
C PHE A 279 -5.35 14.28 37.43
N GLY A 280 -4.12 14.75 37.67
CA GLY A 280 -3.45 14.67 38.96
C GLY A 280 -4.25 15.35 40.09
N ALA A 281 -4.67 16.59 39.86
CA ALA A 281 -5.49 17.34 40.81
C ALA A 281 -6.85 16.67 41.10
N THR A 282 -7.50 16.10 40.09
CA THR A 282 -8.75 15.35 40.25
C THR A 282 -8.57 14.09 41.12
N ILE A 283 -7.50 13.32 40.89
CA ILE A 283 -7.16 12.17 41.76
C ILE A 283 -6.88 12.62 43.20
N GLN A 284 -6.12 13.71 43.38
CA GLN A 284 -5.84 14.25 44.71
C GLN A 284 -7.11 14.75 45.42
N ARG A 285 -8.07 15.35 44.71
CA ARG A 285 -9.38 15.71 45.28
C ARG A 285 -10.18 14.49 45.75
N ILE A 286 -10.12 13.36 45.03
CA ILE A 286 -10.78 12.10 45.45
C ILE A 286 -10.14 11.58 46.74
N ILE A 287 -8.80 11.56 46.83
CA ILE A 287 -8.10 11.13 48.04
C ILE A 287 -8.32 12.09 49.22
N HIS A 288 -8.47 13.39 48.97
CA HIS A 288 -8.84 14.36 49.99
C HIS A 288 -10.27 14.12 50.53
N ALA A 289 -11.25 13.96 49.63
CA ALA A 289 -12.67 13.93 49.98
C ALA A 289 -13.21 12.54 50.34
N GLY A 290 -12.58 11.46 49.87
CA GLY A 290 -12.97 10.07 50.10
C GLY A 290 -12.42 9.47 51.40
N PHE A 291 -12.56 8.16 51.56
CA PHE A 291 -12.04 7.42 52.73
C PHE A 291 -10.49 7.34 52.69
N PRO A 292 -9.77 7.44 53.83
CA PRO A 292 -10.27 7.63 55.19
C PRO A 292 -10.50 9.10 55.59
N ARG A 293 -10.07 10.08 54.77
CA ARG A 293 -10.02 11.50 55.16
C ARG A 293 -11.38 12.19 55.30
N ASN A 294 -12.35 11.90 54.44
CA ASN A 294 -13.67 12.55 54.36
C ASN A 294 -13.60 14.10 54.30
N GLY A 295 -12.57 14.69 53.68
CA GLY A 295 -12.28 16.13 53.79
C GLY A 295 -13.38 17.08 53.29
N ALA A 296 -14.24 16.60 52.38
CA ALA A 296 -15.42 17.32 51.88
C ALA A 296 -16.74 16.94 52.57
N ASN A 297 -16.69 16.17 53.66
CA ASN A 297 -17.85 15.69 54.44
C ASN A 297 -18.92 14.92 53.63
N ILE A 298 -18.49 14.11 52.66
CA ILE A 298 -19.37 13.38 51.74
C ILE A 298 -19.96 12.10 52.37
N LYS A 299 -19.24 11.46 53.31
CA LYS A 299 -19.58 10.14 53.91
C LYS A 299 -21.02 10.01 54.42
N GLY A 300 -21.50 11.02 55.16
CA GLY A 300 -22.80 10.95 55.86
C GLY A 300 -22.95 9.68 56.71
N ASP A 301 -24.11 9.04 56.63
CA ASP A 301 -24.47 7.82 57.38
C ASP A 301 -23.79 6.53 56.85
N LEU A 302 -22.94 6.60 55.81
CA LEU A 302 -22.33 5.38 55.22
C LEU A 302 -21.32 4.72 56.15
N THR A 303 -21.22 3.39 56.07
CA THR A 303 -20.12 2.66 56.72
C THR A 303 -18.78 3.02 56.06
N ASP A 304 -17.70 2.75 56.78
CA ASP A 304 -16.34 3.04 56.32
C ASP A 304 -16.00 2.20 55.08
N THR A 305 -16.42 0.93 55.05
CA THR A 305 -16.35 0.04 53.87
C THR A 305 -17.16 0.58 52.69
N GLN A 306 -18.39 1.07 52.92
CA GLN A 306 -19.20 1.70 51.86
C GLN A 306 -18.52 2.95 51.30
N PHE A 307 -17.89 3.74 52.16
CA PHE A 307 -17.19 4.96 51.74
C PHE A 307 -15.87 4.66 51.02
N ARG A 308 -15.13 3.63 51.44
CA ARG A 308 -13.97 3.05 50.72
C ARG A 308 -14.39 2.53 49.34
N THR A 309 -15.53 1.85 49.26
CA THR A 309 -16.10 1.33 47.99
C THR A 309 -16.33 2.44 46.97
N VAL A 310 -17.03 3.51 47.35
CA VAL A 310 -17.27 4.64 46.41
C VAL A 310 -16.01 5.44 46.12
N THR A 311 -15.04 5.47 47.04
CA THR A 311 -13.72 6.10 46.80
C THR A 311 -12.93 5.32 45.75
N GLN A 312 -12.87 3.99 45.84
CA GLN A 312 -12.23 3.13 44.83
C GLN A 312 -12.90 3.24 43.46
N LEU A 313 -14.23 3.24 43.40
CA LEU A 313 -14.97 3.43 42.14
C LEU A 313 -14.77 4.84 41.57
N ALA A 314 -14.61 5.86 42.42
CA ALA A 314 -14.27 7.22 41.97
C ALA A 314 -12.86 7.30 41.39
N ILE A 315 -11.86 6.58 41.94
CA ILE A 315 -10.53 6.46 41.32
C ILE A 315 -10.65 5.79 39.93
N TYR A 316 -11.30 4.63 39.84
CA TYR A 316 -11.51 3.91 38.58
C TYR A 316 -12.26 4.71 37.51
N ASN A 317 -13.20 5.56 37.92
CA ASN A 317 -13.89 6.48 37.03
C ASN A 317 -12.94 7.42 36.28
N PHE A 318 -11.79 7.76 36.85
CA PHE A 318 -10.80 8.59 36.19
C PHE A 318 -9.60 7.80 35.66
N SER A 319 -9.05 6.81 36.38
CA SER A 319 -7.87 6.04 35.95
C SER A 319 -8.15 5.07 34.80
N ASP A 320 -9.32 4.44 34.78
CA ASP A 320 -9.69 3.38 33.84
C ASP A 320 -10.91 3.76 32.98
N SER A 321 -11.48 4.95 33.22
CA SER A 321 -12.79 5.39 32.69
C SER A 321 -13.92 4.41 33.03
N PHE A 322 -13.88 3.81 34.22
CA PHE A 322 -14.89 2.87 34.70
C PHE A 322 -15.77 3.54 35.76
N GLY A 323 -16.79 4.28 35.31
CA GLY A 323 -17.79 4.94 36.15
C GLY A 323 -19.13 4.20 36.17
N LEU A 324 -20.21 4.87 36.60
CA LEU A 324 -21.55 4.28 36.64
C LEU A 324 -22.06 3.83 35.26
N ASP A 325 -21.79 4.62 34.21
CA ASP A 325 -22.29 4.33 32.86
C ASP A 325 -21.56 3.14 32.25
N GLU A 326 -20.23 3.05 32.42
CA GLU A 326 -19.48 1.88 31.97
C GLU A 326 -19.77 0.64 32.84
N LEU A 327 -19.95 0.81 34.16
CA LEU A 327 -20.37 -0.27 35.07
C LEU A 327 -21.76 -0.82 34.70
N ALA A 328 -22.68 0.01 34.21
CA ALA A 328 -23.98 -0.46 33.73
C ALA A 328 -23.84 -1.40 32.52
N HIS A 329 -22.98 -1.07 31.57
CA HIS A 329 -22.86 -1.76 30.28
C HIS A 329 -21.76 -2.82 30.19
N SER A 330 -20.76 -2.80 31.10
CA SER A 330 -19.65 -3.77 31.11
C SER A 330 -20.14 -5.20 31.41
N PRO A 331 -19.63 -6.25 30.76
CA PRO A 331 -19.84 -7.63 31.18
C PRO A 331 -19.10 -7.95 32.50
N GLU A 332 -17.96 -7.29 32.74
CA GLU A 332 -17.16 -7.45 33.96
C GLU A 332 -17.44 -6.30 34.91
N LYS A 333 -18.06 -6.61 36.06
CA LYS A 333 -18.54 -5.61 37.03
C LYS A 333 -17.55 -5.32 38.17
N HIS A 334 -16.48 -6.12 38.28
CA HIS A 334 -15.46 -6.08 39.33
C HIS A 334 -16.01 -6.04 40.78
N GLY A 335 -17.24 -6.54 41.01
CA GLY A 335 -17.91 -6.52 42.32
C GLY A 335 -18.44 -5.13 42.72
N PHE A 336 -18.77 -4.26 41.76
CA PHE A 336 -19.41 -2.96 42.01
C PHE A 336 -20.89 -2.90 41.62
N GLU A 337 -21.43 -3.94 40.98
CA GLU A 337 -22.77 -3.97 40.39
C GLU A 337 -23.91 -3.59 41.34
N GLY A 338 -23.79 -3.89 42.64
CA GLY A 338 -24.81 -3.53 43.63
C GLY A 338 -25.02 -2.03 43.82
N ILE A 339 -24.10 -1.16 43.40
CA ILE A 339 -24.34 0.30 43.40
C ILE A 339 -25.45 0.74 42.43
N LEU A 340 -25.82 -0.13 41.48
CA LEU A 340 -26.92 0.07 40.53
C LEU A 340 -28.28 -0.38 41.10
N ASP A 341 -28.30 -1.12 42.21
CA ASP A 341 -29.53 -1.53 42.89
C ASP A 341 -30.25 -0.29 43.47
N PRO A 342 -31.55 -0.08 43.20
CA PRO A 342 -32.34 1.01 43.78
C PRO A 342 -32.29 1.10 45.32
N GLY A 343 -32.10 -0.03 46.02
CA GLY A 343 -31.92 -0.07 47.47
C GLY A 343 -30.64 0.63 47.96
N ASN A 344 -29.59 0.66 47.12
CA ASN A 344 -28.29 1.24 47.45
C ASN A 344 -28.15 2.72 47.05
N ILE A 345 -29.26 3.41 46.79
CA ILE A 345 -29.31 4.81 46.33
C ILE A 345 -28.52 5.80 47.23
N ARG A 346 -28.35 5.52 48.53
CA ARG A 346 -27.50 6.33 49.42
C ARG A 346 -26.01 6.25 49.05
N ILE A 347 -25.54 5.04 48.72
CA ILE A 347 -24.16 4.76 48.31
C ILE A 347 -23.91 5.42 46.94
N LYS A 348 -24.82 5.22 45.98
CA LYS A 348 -24.77 5.88 44.67
C LYS A 348 -24.67 7.41 44.78
N LYS A 349 -25.47 8.04 45.63
CA LYS A 349 -25.41 9.50 45.86
C LYS A 349 -24.13 10.00 46.51
N ALA A 350 -23.41 9.17 47.27
CA ALA A 350 -22.09 9.53 47.80
C ALA A 350 -21.00 9.44 46.73
N TYR A 351 -21.08 8.43 45.84
CA TYR A 351 -20.23 8.35 44.65
C TYR A 351 -20.43 9.57 43.73
N GLU A 352 -21.69 9.90 43.39
CA GLU A 352 -22.03 11.03 42.51
C GLU A 352 -21.41 12.34 43.05
N LYS A 353 -21.63 12.65 44.34
CA LYS A 353 -21.02 13.80 45.01
C LYS A 353 -19.48 13.79 45.01
N LEU A 354 -18.86 12.62 45.13
CA LEU A 354 -17.39 12.49 45.15
C LEU A 354 -16.81 12.75 43.75
N VAL A 355 -17.49 12.32 42.69
CA VAL A 355 -17.13 12.62 41.29
C VAL A 355 -17.37 14.11 40.97
N ASP A 356 -18.47 14.70 41.43
CA ASP A 356 -18.74 16.14 41.28
C ASP A 356 -17.65 16.98 41.97
N TYR A 357 -17.29 16.64 43.22
CA TYR A 357 -16.20 17.29 43.93
C TYR A 357 -14.85 17.13 43.21
N ALA A 358 -14.55 15.93 42.70
CA ALA A 358 -13.32 15.65 41.96
C ALA A 358 -13.17 16.49 40.67
N ASN A 359 -14.28 16.79 40.01
CA ASN A 359 -14.33 17.64 38.81
C ASN A 359 -14.32 19.16 39.12
N SER A 360 -14.52 19.56 40.38
CA SER A 360 -14.55 20.98 40.78
C SER A 360 -13.15 21.60 40.95
N ASP A 361 -13.05 22.93 40.93
CA ASP A 361 -11.80 23.66 41.22
C ASP A 361 -11.49 23.76 42.74
N ALA A 362 -11.92 22.80 43.54
CA ALA A 362 -11.66 22.80 44.98
C ALA A 362 -10.16 22.74 45.31
N VAL A 363 -9.73 23.62 46.23
CA VAL A 363 -8.33 23.73 46.68
C VAL A 363 -7.98 22.57 47.60
N ILE A 364 -6.82 21.97 47.35
CA ILE A 364 -6.31 20.79 48.05
C ILE A 364 -5.36 21.23 49.17
N PRO A 365 -5.39 20.63 50.38
CA PRO A 365 -4.42 20.93 51.43
C PRO A 365 -2.97 20.66 51.00
N ALA A 366 -2.06 21.58 51.32
CA ALA A 366 -0.63 21.46 51.00
C ALA A 366 0.12 20.35 51.79
N ASP A 367 -0.59 19.65 52.68
CA ASP A 367 -0.12 18.44 53.37
C ASP A 367 -0.73 17.13 52.81
N LEU A 368 -1.55 17.19 51.75
CA LEU A 368 -1.92 15.99 50.99
C LEU A 368 -0.81 15.62 50.01
N TYR A 369 0.01 14.67 50.41
CA TYR A 369 0.98 14.01 49.54
C TYR A 369 0.43 12.64 49.15
N THR A 370 -0.03 12.52 47.90
CA THR A 370 -0.48 11.24 47.32
C THR A 370 0.69 10.52 46.65
N PRO A 371 1.32 9.51 47.29
CA PRO A 371 2.28 8.66 46.62
C PRO A 371 1.57 7.80 45.57
N LEU A 372 2.24 7.57 44.45
CA LEU A 372 2.01 6.43 43.58
C LEU A 372 2.96 5.30 43.96
N TYR A 373 2.40 4.13 44.23
CA TYR A 373 3.10 2.88 44.44
C TYR A 373 3.18 2.12 43.12
N THR A 374 4.39 2.04 42.58
CA THR A 374 4.70 1.35 41.32
C THR A 374 5.26 -0.04 41.64
N PRO A 375 4.64 -1.14 41.20
CA PRO A 375 5.11 -2.49 41.51
C PRO A 375 6.40 -2.86 40.77
N ASN A 376 7.18 -3.75 41.35
CA ASN A 376 8.30 -4.45 40.70
C ASN A 376 7.83 -5.44 39.61
N TYR A 377 6.54 -5.78 39.56
CA TYR A 377 5.90 -6.66 38.59
C TYR A 377 4.75 -5.92 37.90
N ASN A 378 4.86 -5.69 36.59
CA ASN A 378 3.95 -4.84 35.81
C ASN A 378 2.56 -5.45 35.49
N ASP A 379 2.32 -6.71 35.84
CA ASP A 379 0.99 -7.33 35.84
C ASP A 379 0.21 -7.05 37.14
N TYR A 380 0.84 -6.43 38.14
CA TYR A 380 0.18 -5.90 39.33
C TYR A 380 -0.26 -4.44 39.14
N GLN A 381 -1.31 -4.07 39.86
CA GLN A 381 -1.86 -2.73 39.92
C GLN A 381 -0.80 -1.72 40.43
N ASN A 382 -0.79 -0.51 39.87
CA ASN A 382 -0.26 0.63 40.61
C ASN A 382 -1.28 1.04 41.68
N PHE A 383 -0.83 1.63 42.78
CA PHE A 383 -1.73 2.11 43.84
C PHE A 383 -1.50 3.57 44.18
N ILE A 384 -2.59 4.30 44.44
CA ILE A 384 -2.54 5.67 44.96
C ILE A 384 -2.75 5.64 46.48
N GLY A 385 -1.84 6.26 47.24
CA GLY A 385 -1.85 6.28 48.70
C GLY A 385 -2.49 7.53 49.32
N THR A 386 -2.84 7.43 50.62
CA THR A 386 -3.66 8.44 51.32
C THR A 386 -2.90 9.33 52.33
N LEU A 387 -1.56 9.27 52.37
CA LEU A 387 -0.72 9.92 53.40
C LEU A 387 -0.99 11.41 53.62
N VAL A 388 -0.75 11.85 54.86
CA VAL A 388 -0.80 13.26 55.31
C VAL A 388 0.58 13.83 55.63
N LYS A 389 1.57 12.96 55.85
CA LYS A 389 2.94 13.31 56.21
C LYS A 389 3.88 12.27 55.59
N PRO A 390 4.43 12.52 54.39
CA PRO A 390 5.34 11.58 53.75
C PRO A 390 6.67 11.50 54.53
N PRO A 391 7.49 10.45 54.28
CA PRO A 391 8.90 10.50 54.64
C PRO A 391 9.57 11.74 54.01
N SER A 392 10.70 12.18 54.58
CA SER A 392 11.48 13.30 54.01
C SER A 392 11.74 13.06 52.51
N LEU A 393 11.54 14.08 51.68
CA LEU A 393 11.51 13.94 50.22
C LEU A 393 12.77 14.51 49.57
N VAL A 394 13.20 13.90 48.46
CA VAL A 394 14.32 14.34 47.61
C VAL A 394 13.79 14.56 46.19
N PRO A 395 14.10 15.70 45.53
CA PRO A 395 13.78 15.92 44.12
C PRO A 395 14.30 14.79 43.23
N LEU A 396 13.43 14.27 42.37
CA LEU A 396 13.66 13.08 41.54
C LEU A 396 13.71 13.46 40.06
N ILE A 397 14.83 13.18 39.41
CA ILE A 397 14.97 13.14 37.95
C ILE A 397 14.91 11.68 37.51
N GLU A 398 13.84 11.32 36.80
CA GLU A 398 13.66 9.99 36.22
C GLU A 398 13.92 10.02 34.72
N MET A 399 14.87 9.20 34.27
CA MET A 399 15.16 8.97 32.86
C MET A 399 14.54 7.63 32.44
N ILE A 400 13.76 7.66 31.36
CA ILE A 400 12.93 6.55 30.90
C ILE A 400 13.43 6.09 29.53
N ASP A 401 13.70 4.78 29.37
CA ASP A 401 13.86 4.19 28.04
C ASP A 401 12.56 3.56 27.57
N THR A 402 12.20 3.84 26.31
CA THR A 402 11.25 3.02 25.56
C THR A 402 11.94 1.74 25.11
N GLU A 403 11.26 0.60 25.22
CA GLU A 403 11.73 -0.65 24.61
C GLU A 403 11.98 -0.45 23.11
N SER A 404 13.06 -1.05 22.61
CA SER A 404 13.30 -1.17 21.17
C SER A 404 12.97 -2.60 20.73
N LEU A 405 12.66 -2.78 19.44
CA LEU A 405 12.58 -4.13 18.87
C LEU A 405 13.95 -4.80 19.01
N LYS A 406 14.08 -5.65 20.04
CA LYS A 406 15.31 -6.38 20.42
C LYS A 406 15.95 -6.98 19.19
N SER A 407 17.01 -6.34 18.71
CA SER A 407 17.66 -6.68 17.46
C SER A 407 19.17 -6.47 17.54
N VAL A 408 19.88 -7.19 16.68
CA VAL A 408 21.33 -7.25 16.61
C VAL A 408 21.73 -6.96 15.17
N GLU A 409 22.74 -6.11 14.97
CA GLU A 409 23.42 -6.01 13.68
C GLU A 409 24.27 -7.27 13.48
N VAL A 410 23.71 -8.24 12.77
CA VAL A 410 24.41 -9.48 12.43
C VAL A 410 25.32 -9.21 11.24
N SER A 411 26.60 -9.54 11.38
CA SER A 411 27.56 -9.49 10.29
C SER A 411 27.59 -10.84 9.57
N PHE A 412 27.53 -10.79 8.24
CA PHE A 412 27.56 -11.95 7.36
C PHE A 412 28.82 -11.93 6.52
N SER A 413 29.69 -12.91 6.77
CA SER A 413 30.95 -13.11 6.05
C SER A 413 30.81 -14.27 5.07
N LYS A 414 31.32 -14.09 3.85
CA LYS A 414 31.41 -15.16 2.85
C LYS A 414 32.88 -15.40 2.56
N VAL A 415 33.34 -16.64 2.68
CA VAL A 415 34.76 -16.98 2.47
C VAL A 415 34.92 -18.28 1.67
N GLU A 416 36.14 -18.53 1.24
CA GLU A 416 36.63 -19.89 0.95
C GLU A 416 36.95 -20.65 2.25
N VAL A 417 36.74 -21.96 2.25
CA VAL A 417 37.14 -22.87 3.35
C VAL A 417 38.62 -22.69 3.73
N ASN A 418 38.89 -22.51 5.03
CA ASN A 418 40.18 -22.14 5.61
C ASN A 418 40.73 -20.74 5.24
N SER A 419 40.01 -19.90 4.50
CA SER A 419 40.41 -18.52 4.18
C SER A 419 39.76 -17.48 5.11
N THR A 420 40.52 -16.46 5.50
CA THR A 420 40.02 -15.29 6.26
C THR A 420 39.68 -14.08 5.38
N ALA A 421 39.86 -14.18 4.06
CA ALA A 421 39.47 -13.12 3.12
C ALA A 421 38.04 -13.32 2.62
N GLU A 422 37.28 -12.23 2.52
CA GLU A 422 35.94 -12.25 1.93
C GLU A 422 35.97 -12.69 0.45
N LEU A 423 34.93 -13.42 0.05
CA LEU A 423 34.79 -14.08 -1.25
C LEU A 423 33.61 -13.44 -2.02
N PRO A 424 33.87 -12.55 -2.99
CA PRO A 424 32.82 -11.86 -3.75
C PRO A 424 32.05 -12.78 -4.71
N GLY A 425 30.79 -12.48 -4.95
CA GLY A 425 29.96 -13.06 -6.02
C GLY A 425 28.96 -14.16 -5.62
N ALA A 426 28.87 -14.53 -4.36
CA ALA A 426 27.79 -15.40 -3.85
C ALA A 426 26.47 -14.63 -3.82
N SER A 427 25.37 -15.20 -4.35
CA SER A 427 24.02 -14.63 -4.15
C SER A 427 23.40 -15.21 -2.90
N LEU A 428 23.26 -14.38 -1.87
CA LEU A 428 22.91 -14.78 -0.51
C LEU A 428 21.54 -14.22 -0.12
N LYS A 429 20.78 -15.00 0.67
CA LYS A 429 19.57 -14.52 1.35
C LYS A 429 19.52 -15.01 2.79
N VAL A 430 18.83 -14.28 3.66
CA VAL A 430 18.46 -14.72 5.02
C VAL A 430 16.93 -14.78 5.11
N VAL A 431 16.41 -15.87 5.64
CA VAL A 431 14.96 -16.08 5.85
C VAL A 431 14.63 -16.31 7.31
N SER A 432 13.38 -16.01 7.71
CA SER A 432 12.85 -16.29 9.04
C SER A 432 12.51 -17.78 9.24
N GLY A 433 12.93 -18.37 10.37
CA GLY A 433 12.74 -19.78 10.70
C GLY A 433 13.82 -20.70 10.10
N GLU A 434 13.74 -22.00 10.42
CA GLU A 434 14.70 -23.02 9.92
C GLU A 434 14.43 -23.49 8.47
N SER A 435 13.37 -23.00 7.83
CA SER A 435 12.91 -23.47 6.52
C SER A 435 13.40 -22.58 5.39
N VAL A 436 13.89 -23.19 4.30
CA VAL A 436 14.36 -22.47 3.09
C VAL A 436 13.26 -21.65 2.38
N ASN A 437 12.00 -21.94 2.72
CA ASN A 437 10.79 -21.27 2.24
C ASN A 437 10.28 -20.17 3.20
N GLY A 438 11.03 -19.84 4.25
CA GLY A 438 10.71 -18.72 5.14
C GLY A 438 10.72 -17.36 4.42
N SER A 439 10.06 -16.37 5.01
CA SER A 439 10.06 -14.99 4.51
C SER A 439 11.47 -14.40 4.52
N VAL A 440 11.90 -13.80 3.41
CA VAL A 440 13.17 -13.07 3.32
C VAL A 440 13.11 -11.86 4.26
N VAL A 441 14.13 -11.70 5.09
CA VAL A 441 14.21 -10.60 6.06
C VAL A 441 14.56 -9.28 5.36
N LYS A 442 14.20 -8.13 5.97
CA LYS A 442 14.52 -6.81 5.42
C LYS A 442 16.04 -6.67 5.20
N ASP A 443 16.44 -6.18 4.02
CA ASP A 443 17.83 -6.04 3.58
C ASP A 443 18.64 -7.37 3.56
N GLY A 444 17.93 -8.50 3.69
CA GLY A 444 18.47 -9.86 3.74
C GLY A 444 18.48 -10.60 2.42
N GLN A 445 18.72 -9.89 1.31
CA GLN A 445 19.12 -10.50 0.05
C GLN A 445 20.19 -9.62 -0.62
N TRP A 446 21.35 -10.18 -0.90
CA TRP A 446 22.51 -9.44 -1.40
C TRP A 446 23.42 -10.33 -2.26
N VAL A 447 24.45 -9.72 -2.85
CA VAL A 447 25.58 -10.45 -3.46
C VAL A 447 26.82 -10.14 -2.61
N SER A 448 27.63 -11.15 -2.25
CA SER A 448 28.83 -10.94 -1.46
C SER A 448 29.85 -10.07 -2.19
N THR A 449 30.62 -9.29 -1.43
CA THR A 449 31.65 -8.37 -1.92
C THR A 449 32.99 -8.67 -1.24
N ASP A 450 33.94 -7.73 -1.31
CA ASP A 450 35.17 -7.73 -0.52
C ASP A 450 34.97 -7.21 0.93
N GLN A 451 33.71 -6.99 1.35
CA GLN A 451 33.34 -6.52 2.68
C GLN A 451 32.19 -7.35 3.27
N VAL A 452 32.19 -7.50 4.60
CA VAL A 452 31.10 -8.17 5.33
C VAL A 452 29.76 -7.45 5.13
N HIS A 453 28.70 -8.20 4.84
CA HIS A 453 27.34 -7.66 4.77
C HIS A 453 26.74 -7.56 6.17
N LYS A 454 25.81 -6.63 6.39
CA LYS A 454 25.24 -6.35 7.71
C LYS A 454 23.73 -6.23 7.65
N ILE A 455 23.03 -6.94 8.54
CA ILE A 455 21.57 -6.93 8.63
C ILE A 455 21.13 -6.84 10.08
N THR A 456 20.22 -5.91 10.38
CA THR A 456 19.58 -5.80 11.70
C THR A 456 18.49 -6.86 11.83
N LEU A 457 18.71 -7.88 12.65
CA LEU A 457 17.78 -9.00 12.87
C LEU A 457 17.24 -9.01 14.29
N GLY A 458 15.94 -9.26 14.45
CA GLY A 458 15.27 -9.38 15.74
C GLY A 458 15.63 -10.67 16.48
N VAL A 459 15.13 -10.83 17.72
CA VAL A 459 15.16 -12.13 18.41
C VAL A 459 14.37 -13.17 17.61
N GLY A 460 14.98 -14.33 17.36
CA GLY A 460 14.36 -15.40 16.58
C GLY A 460 15.37 -16.29 15.86
N THR A 461 14.87 -17.37 15.27
CA THR A 461 15.65 -18.28 14.42
C THR A 461 15.57 -17.84 12.96
N TYR A 462 16.68 -18.00 12.24
CA TYR A 462 16.86 -17.62 10.85
C TYR A 462 17.70 -18.68 10.13
N THR A 463 17.60 -18.71 8.80
CA THR A 463 18.50 -19.51 7.96
C THR A 463 19.13 -18.62 6.90
N MET A 464 20.47 -18.58 6.89
CA MET A 464 21.28 -18.03 5.80
C MET A 464 21.37 -19.08 4.69
N ILE A 465 21.01 -18.69 3.47
CA ILE A 465 20.85 -19.55 2.31
C ILE A 465 21.65 -18.96 1.17
N GLU A 466 22.58 -19.74 0.66
CA GLU A 466 23.15 -19.45 -0.65
C GLU A 466 22.18 -19.84 -1.75
N SER A 467 21.79 -18.87 -2.57
CA SER A 467 20.95 -19.09 -3.74
C SER A 467 21.79 -19.44 -4.98
N GLN A 468 23.02 -18.90 -5.07
CA GLN A 468 24.00 -19.20 -6.10
C GLN A 468 25.42 -19.00 -5.54
N ALA A 469 26.30 -19.97 -5.70
CA ALA A 469 27.70 -19.89 -5.27
C ALA A 469 28.54 -18.93 -6.13
N PRO A 470 29.68 -18.43 -5.62
CA PRO A 470 30.70 -17.77 -6.43
C PRO A 470 31.21 -18.68 -7.56
N LYS A 471 31.66 -18.09 -8.67
CA LYS A 471 32.13 -18.87 -9.82
C LYS A 471 33.40 -19.68 -9.47
N GLY A 472 33.30 -21.01 -9.49
CA GLY A 472 34.38 -21.94 -9.16
C GLY A 472 34.32 -22.50 -7.73
N TYR A 473 33.22 -22.27 -7.03
CA TYR A 473 32.97 -22.73 -5.67
C TYR A 473 31.69 -23.57 -5.61
N ASP A 474 31.70 -24.60 -4.77
CA ASP A 474 30.51 -25.42 -4.54
C ASP A 474 29.58 -24.71 -3.57
N LYS A 475 28.28 -24.85 -3.80
CA LYS A 475 27.26 -24.18 -3.00
C LYS A 475 27.30 -24.65 -1.55
N ALA A 476 27.47 -23.73 -0.62
CA ALA A 476 27.45 -24.00 0.81
C ALA A 476 26.09 -24.55 1.30
N GLU A 477 26.13 -25.37 2.35
CA GLU A 477 24.95 -25.77 3.11
C GLU A 477 24.33 -24.57 3.83
N ASN A 478 23.01 -24.62 4.07
CA ASN A 478 22.30 -23.50 4.69
C ASN A 478 22.66 -23.38 6.17
N ILE A 479 23.10 -22.20 6.62
CA ILE A 479 23.46 -21.98 8.02
C ILE A 479 22.22 -21.51 8.78
N THR A 480 21.65 -22.40 9.60
CA THR A 480 20.61 -22.04 10.58
C THR A 480 21.26 -21.43 11.82
N PHE A 481 20.81 -20.25 12.22
CA PHE A 481 21.29 -19.51 13.38
C PHE A 481 20.12 -18.85 14.11
N ARG A 482 20.31 -18.43 15.36
CA ARG A 482 19.31 -17.65 16.11
C ARG A 482 19.93 -16.48 16.83
N VAL A 483 19.19 -15.38 16.89
CA VAL A 483 19.47 -14.24 17.76
C VAL A 483 18.72 -14.49 19.07
N THR A 484 19.43 -14.52 20.19
CA THR A 484 18.87 -14.88 21.51
C THR A 484 18.14 -13.70 22.17
N ASP A 485 17.40 -14.03 23.23
CA ASP A 485 16.80 -13.09 24.19
C ASP A 485 17.82 -12.21 24.94
N LYS A 486 19.12 -12.38 24.68
CA LYS A 486 20.26 -11.66 25.27
C LYS A 486 21.13 -10.95 24.23
N GLY A 487 20.76 -11.00 22.94
CA GLY A 487 21.50 -10.37 21.85
C GLY A 487 22.76 -11.12 21.41
N THR A 488 22.97 -12.35 21.85
CA THR A 488 24.00 -13.23 21.29
C THR A 488 23.49 -13.94 20.04
N ILE A 489 24.41 -14.38 19.18
CA ILE A 489 24.09 -15.27 18.06
C ILE A 489 24.45 -16.69 18.47
N GLU A 490 23.61 -17.66 18.12
CA GLU A 490 23.95 -19.08 18.21
C GLU A 490 23.76 -19.73 16.86
N ILE A 491 24.77 -20.48 16.41
CA ILE A 491 24.71 -21.24 15.16
C ILE A 491 24.35 -22.69 15.49
N LYS A 492 23.46 -23.28 14.68
CA LYS A 492 23.02 -24.67 14.81
C LYS A 492 24.06 -25.60 14.17
N ASP A 493 24.45 -26.64 14.90
CA ASP A 493 25.44 -27.64 14.51
C ASP A 493 24.88 -29.02 14.91
N GLY A 494 24.30 -29.72 13.93
CA GLY A 494 23.37 -30.82 14.18
C GLY A 494 22.16 -30.35 15.01
N ASP A 495 21.86 -31.06 16.11
CA ASP A 495 20.82 -30.68 17.07
C ASP A 495 21.32 -29.72 18.17
N GLN A 496 22.59 -29.32 18.15
CA GLN A 496 23.21 -28.47 19.18
C GLN A 496 23.30 -27.01 18.74
N TRP A 497 23.25 -26.08 19.70
CA TRP A 497 23.41 -24.64 19.47
C TRP A 497 24.75 -24.18 20.05
N LYS A 498 25.57 -23.50 19.25
CA LYS A 498 26.89 -22.98 19.63
C LYS A 498 26.89 -21.45 19.62
N THR A 499 27.01 -20.84 20.79
CA THR A 499 27.04 -19.38 20.97
C THR A 499 28.30 -18.76 20.34
N ARG A 500 28.12 -17.68 19.60
CA ARG A 500 29.14 -16.82 19.00
C ARG A 500 29.23 -15.50 19.77
N GLN A 501 30.45 -15.05 20.06
CA GLN A 501 30.72 -13.79 20.80
C GLN A 501 30.87 -12.56 19.89
N ASP A 502 31.07 -12.79 18.60
CA ASP A 502 31.52 -11.84 17.57
C ASP A 502 30.39 -11.33 16.65
N ALA A 503 29.14 -11.74 16.92
CA ALA A 503 27.97 -11.44 16.09
C ALA A 503 28.13 -11.78 14.58
N LEU A 504 28.99 -12.77 14.29
CA LEU A 504 29.40 -13.13 12.93
C LEU A 504 28.81 -14.49 12.51
N VAL A 505 28.01 -14.47 11.44
CA VAL A 505 27.62 -15.66 10.68
C VAL A 505 28.55 -15.75 9.48
N ARG A 506 29.40 -16.78 9.43
CA ARG A 506 30.41 -16.97 8.37
C ARG A 506 30.09 -18.23 7.58
N MET A 507 29.93 -18.07 6.27
CA MET A 507 29.58 -19.13 5.32
C MET A 507 30.78 -19.43 4.42
N GLU A 508 31.36 -20.62 4.57
CA GLU A 508 32.54 -21.06 3.83
C GLU A 508 32.14 -21.94 2.63
N ASP A 509 32.63 -21.63 1.43
CA ASP A 509 32.54 -22.57 0.30
C ASP A 509 33.82 -23.39 0.19
N ALA A 510 33.68 -24.68 -0.10
CA ALA A 510 34.76 -25.38 -0.77
C ALA A 510 34.92 -24.80 -2.18
N LYS A 511 36.16 -24.62 -2.64
CA LYS A 511 36.40 -24.56 -4.10
C LYS A 511 35.79 -25.83 -4.71
N THR A 512 35.02 -25.68 -5.79
CA THR A 512 34.59 -26.85 -6.57
C THR A 512 35.84 -27.66 -6.91
N PRO A 513 35.94 -28.95 -6.54
CA PRO A 513 37.13 -29.73 -6.79
C PRO A 513 37.34 -29.79 -8.30
N VAL A 514 38.36 -29.06 -8.75
CA VAL A 514 38.59 -28.77 -10.17
C VAL A 514 38.82 -30.10 -10.89
N THR A 515 37.75 -30.54 -11.53
CA THR A 515 37.62 -31.79 -12.24
C THR A 515 37.27 -31.47 -13.67
N VAL A 516 38.01 -32.07 -14.60
CA VAL A 516 37.84 -31.89 -16.03
C VAL A 516 37.37 -33.21 -16.58
N GLU A 517 36.29 -33.20 -17.36
CA GLU A 517 35.95 -34.33 -18.23
C GLU A 517 36.99 -34.35 -19.36
N VAL A 518 38.07 -35.10 -19.14
CA VAL A 518 39.13 -35.23 -20.12
C VAL A 518 38.65 -36.17 -21.21
N SER A 519 38.61 -35.66 -22.44
CA SER A 519 38.31 -36.47 -23.62
C SER A 519 39.61 -37.11 -24.11
N PHE A 520 39.61 -38.43 -24.21
CA PHE A 520 40.70 -39.24 -24.72
C PHE A 520 40.37 -39.70 -26.14
N SER A 521 41.02 -39.06 -27.09
CA SER A 521 40.90 -39.34 -28.51
C SER A 521 42.01 -40.29 -28.93
N LYS A 522 41.66 -41.41 -29.58
CA LYS A 522 42.62 -42.31 -30.21
C LYS A 522 42.42 -42.29 -31.70
N VAL A 523 43.46 -41.92 -32.44
CA VAL A 523 43.37 -41.70 -33.89
C VAL A 523 44.58 -42.29 -34.61
N GLU A 524 44.47 -42.36 -35.93
CA GLU A 524 45.63 -42.37 -36.82
C GLU A 524 46.29 -40.98 -36.85
N VAL A 525 47.60 -40.94 -37.07
CA VAL A 525 48.37 -39.69 -37.28
C VAL A 525 47.73 -38.80 -38.36
N ASN A 526 47.42 -37.56 -37.99
CA ASN A 526 46.62 -36.59 -38.76
C ASN A 526 45.12 -36.91 -39.01
N SER A 527 44.57 -38.04 -38.56
CA SER A 527 43.11 -38.30 -38.63
C SER A 527 42.36 -37.57 -37.52
N THR A 528 41.12 -37.11 -37.75
CA THR A 528 40.18 -36.69 -36.70
C THR A 528 39.04 -37.68 -36.46
N ALA A 529 39.00 -38.78 -37.22
CA ALA A 529 38.13 -39.91 -36.93
C ALA A 529 38.82 -40.83 -35.92
N GLU A 530 38.09 -41.22 -34.88
CA GLU A 530 38.56 -42.18 -33.87
C GLU A 530 38.91 -43.52 -34.53
N LEU A 531 39.95 -44.17 -33.99
CA LEU A 531 40.56 -45.38 -34.52
C LEU A 531 40.28 -46.55 -33.57
N PRO A 532 39.34 -47.46 -33.91
CA PRO A 532 38.95 -48.55 -33.02
C PRO A 532 40.05 -49.62 -32.86
N GLY A 533 40.11 -50.24 -31.67
CA GLY A 533 40.88 -51.45 -31.41
C GLY A 533 42.24 -51.28 -30.72
N ALA A 534 42.64 -50.07 -30.32
CA ALA A 534 43.79 -49.84 -29.46
C ALA A 534 43.42 -50.20 -28.00
N SER A 535 44.32 -50.86 -27.25
CA SER A 535 44.13 -51.11 -25.82
C SER A 535 44.86 -50.06 -24.99
N LEU A 536 44.11 -49.23 -24.26
CA LEU A 536 44.58 -47.98 -23.67
C LEU A 536 44.36 -47.96 -22.14
N LYS A 537 45.24 -47.26 -21.42
CA LYS A 537 45.06 -46.95 -20.00
C LYS A 537 45.57 -45.56 -19.64
N VAL A 538 45.05 -44.99 -18.55
CA VAL A 538 45.56 -43.76 -17.92
C VAL A 538 45.95 -44.08 -16.49
N VAL A 539 47.15 -43.65 -16.08
CA VAL A 539 47.69 -43.85 -14.73
C VAL A 539 48.00 -42.51 -14.06
N SER A 540 48.06 -42.49 -12.72
CA SER A 540 48.49 -41.33 -11.95
C SER A 540 50.02 -41.16 -11.90
N GLY A 541 50.48 -39.92 -11.99
CA GLY A 541 51.90 -39.55 -12.08
C GLY A 541 52.48 -39.70 -13.49
N GLU A 542 53.77 -39.37 -13.65
CA GLU A 542 54.49 -39.46 -14.93
C GLU A 542 54.98 -40.88 -15.27
N SER A 543 54.87 -41.83 -14.34
CA SER A 543 55.43 -43.18 -14.46
C SER A 543 54.43 -44.17 -15.03
N VAL A 544 54.88 -45.01 -15.97
CA VAL A 544 54.06 -46.08 -16.58
C VAL A 544 53.55 -47.14 -15.58
N ASN A 545 54.15 -47.17 -14.39
CA ASN A 545 53.81 -48.04 -13.26
C ASN A 545 52.89 -47.36 -12.22
N GLY A 546 52.34 -46.17 -12.51
CA GLY A 546 51.35 -45.51 -11.67
C GLY A 546 50.04 -46.30 -11.53
N SER A 547 49.23 -45.92 -10.55
CA SER A 547 47.91 -46.53 -10.34
C SER A 547 46.95 -46.14 -11.47
N VAL A 548 46.23 -47.11 -12.04
CA VAL A 548 45.20 -46.86 -13.06
C VAL A 548 44.06 -46.03 -12.44
N VAL A 549 43.64 -44.98 -13.13
CA VAL A 549 42.54 -44.11 -12.68
C VAL A 549 41.19 -44.80 -12.86
N LYS A 550 40.16 -44.37 -12.10
CA LYS A 550 38.80 -44.92 -12.25
C LYS A 550 38.33 -44.74 -13.70
N ASP A 551 37.74 -45.80 -14.27
CA ASP A 551 37.27 -45.85 -15.66
C ASP A 551 38.37 -45.60 -16.72
N GLY A 552 39.65 -45.66 -16.29
CA GLY A 552 40.85 -45.36 -17.07
C GLY A 552 41.56 -46.55 -17.68
N GLN A 553 40.84 -47.60 -18.05
CA GLN A 553 41.34 -48.65 -18.94
C GLN A 553 40.23 -49.08 -19.89
N TRP A 554 40.47 -49.00 -21.19
CA TRP A 554 39.48 -49.26 -22.24
C TRP A 554 40.12 -49.77 -23.53
N VAL A 555 39.27 -50.18 -24.47
CA VAL A 555 39.66 -50.38 -25.89
C VAL A 555 39.03 -49.25 -26.69
N SER A 556 39.77 -48.60 -27.58
CA SER A 556 39.23 -47.51 -28.41
C SER A 556 38.12 -48.01 -29.34
N THR A 557 37.13 -47.15 -29.58
CA THR A 557 36.00 -47.37 -30.47
C THR A 557 35.97 -46.29 -31.55
N ASP A 558 34.81 -46.09 -32.18
CA ASP A 558 34.48 -44.99 -33.08
C ASP A 558 34.06 -43.69 -32.33
N GLN A 559 34.20 -43.65 -30.99
CA GLN A 559 33.83 -42.52 -30.15
C GLN A 559 34.94 -42.18 -29.14
N VAL A 560 35.08 -40.89 -28.83
CA VAL A 560 36.03 -40.41 -27.81
C VAL A 560 35.69 -41.00 -26.44
N HIS A 561 36.69 -41.58 -25.77
CA HIS A 561 36.52 -42.05 -24.39
C HIS A 561 36.61 -40.88 -23.43
N LYS A 562 35.86 -40.89 -22.33
CA LYS A 562 35.77 -39.74 -21.40
C LYS A 562 36.02 -40.19 -19.97
N ILE A 563 36.91 -39.48 -19.28
CA ILE A 563 37.24 -39.74 -17.87
C ILE A 563 37.29 -38.41 -17.12
N THR A 564 36.53 -38.31 -16.04
CA THR A 564 36.58 -37.16 -15.12
C THR A 564 37.82 -37.26 -14.24
N LEU A 565 38.78 -36.34 -14.43
CA LEU A 565 40.04 -36.29 -13.68
C LEU A 565 40.16 -34.99 -12.89
N GLY A 566 40.63 -35.08 -11.65
CA GLY A 566 40.92 -33.93 -10.79
C GLY A 566 42.29 -33.31 -11.09
N VAL A 567 42.61 -32.21 -10.40
CA VAL A 567 43.94 -31.58 -10.42
C VAL A 567 45.05 -32.61 -10.11
N GLY A 568 46.03 -32.73 -11.00
CA GLY A 568 47.11 -33.71 -10.87
C GLY A 568 47.78 -34.05 -12.19
N THR A 569 48.92 -34.73 -12.11
CA THR A 569 49.65 -35.27 -13.28
C THR A 569 49.28 -36.72 -13.53
N TYR A 570 49.17 -37.09 -14.80
CA TYR A 570 48.74 -38.39 -15.31
C TYR A 570 49.54 -38.77 -16.56
N THR A 571 49.56 -40.05 -16.90
CA THR A 571 50.12 -40.54 -18.17
C THR A 571 49.14 -41.47 -18.87
N MET A 572 48.79 -41.14 -20.11
CA MET A 572 48.07 -42.01 -21.04
C MET A 572 49.07 -42.96 -21.72
N ILE A 573 48.74 -44.24 -21.74
CA ILE A 573 49.62 -45.33 -22.14
C ILE A 573 48.88 -46.25 -23.10
N GLU A 574 49.46 -46.46 -24.28
CA GLU A 574 49.05 -47.57 -25.11
C GLU A 574 49.66 -48.87 -24.59
N SER A 575 48.83 -49.90 -24.45
CA SER A 575 49.26 -51.27 -24.15
C SER A 575 49.47 -52.05 -25.45
N GLN A 576 48.53 -51.96 -26.39
CA GLN A 576 48.55 -52.63 -27.70
C GLN A 576 47.92 -51.73 -28.77
N ALA A 577 48.61 -51.58 -29.90
CA ALA A 577 48.16 -50.81 -31.06
C ALA A 577 47.04 -51.52 -31.87
N PRO A 578 46.24 -50.78 -32.65
CA PRO A 578 45.31 -51.33 -33.64
C PRO A 578 46.04 -52.17 -34.71
N LYS A 579 45.32 -53.10 -35.35
CA LYS A 579 45.91 -53.96 -36.38
C LYS A 579 46.28 -53.16 -37.64
N GLY A 580 47.56 -53.22 -38.02
CA GLY A 580 48.11 -52.46 -39.16
C GLY A 580 48.66 -51.08 -38.78
N TYR A 581 48.86 -50.84 -37.49
CA TYR A 581 49.41 -49.62 -36.93
C TYR A 581 50.58 -49.92 -35.98
N ASP A 582 51.53 -49.00 -35.95
CA ASP A 582 52.68 -49.02 -35.05
C ASP A 582 52.31 -48.34 -33.73
N LYS A 583 52.90 -48.81 -32.62
CA LYS A 583 52.51 -48.44 -31.26
C LYS A 583 52.93 -47.02 -30.88
N ALA A 584 51.98 -46.23 -30.37
CA ALA A 584 52.23 -44.85 -29.91
C ALA A 584 53.11 -44.75 -28.66
N GLU A 585 53.80 -43.61 -28.54
CA GLU A 585 54.49 -43.20 -27.32
C GLU A 585 53.50 -42.72 -26.23
N ASN A 586 53.91 -42.80 -24.96
CA ASN A 586 53.06 -42.42 -23.82
C ASN A 586 52.92 -40.90 -23.70
N ILE A 587 51.69 -40.42 -23.43
CA ILE A 587 51.41 -38.99 -23.30
C ILE A 587 51.23 -38.63 -21.83
N THR A 588 52.21 -37.92 -21.26
CA THR A 588 52.09 -37.32 -19.92
C THR A 588 51.35 -35.98 -20.02
N PHE A 589 50.35 -35.79 -19.17
CA PHE A 589 49.53 -34.57 -19.10
C PHE A 589 49.19 -34.25 -17.65
N ARG A 590 48.71 -33.03 -17.38
CA ARG A 590 48.21 -32.64 -16.06
C ARG A 590 46.95 -31.80 -16.17
N VAL A 591 46.04 -31.97 -15.22
CA VAL A 591 44.95 -31.02 -14.96
C VAL A 591 45.46 -29.99 -13.97
N THR A 592 45.32 -28.70 -14.30
CA THR A 592 45.77 -27.60 -13.44
C THR A 592 44.72 -27.18 -12.42
N ASP A 593 45.15 -26.39 -11.44
CA ASP A 593 44.30 -25.64 -10.48
C ASP A 593 43.29 -24.70 -11.15
N LYS A 594 43.42 -24.43 -12.46
CA LYS A 594 42.55 -23.57 -13.28
C LYS A 594 41.58 -24.35 -14.17
N GLY A 595 41.59 -25.68 -14.11
CA GLY A 595 40.73 -26.54 -14.93
C GLY A 595 41.17 -26.62 -16.40
N THR A 596 42.40 -26.21 -16.71
CA THR A 596 43.01 -26.43 -18.02
C THR A 596 43.82 -27.71 -18.00
N ILE A 597 43.87 -28.41 -19.13
CA ILE A 597 44.82 -29.51 -19.33
C ILE A 597 46.12 -28.92 -19.88
N GLU A 598 47.26 -29.41 -19.41
CA GLU A 598 48.56 -29.16 -20.02
C GLU A 598 49.20 -30.48 -20.40
N ILE A 599 49.62 -30.61 -21.65
CA ILE A 599 50.34 -31.80 -22.13
C ILE A 599 51.84 -31.50 -22.04
N LYS A 600 52.60 -32.49 -21.57
CA LYS A 600 54.06 -32.41 -21.45
C LYS A 600 54.70 -32.65 -22.81
N ASP A 601 55.61 -31.76 -23.19
CA ASP A 601 56.31 -31.75 -24.48
C ASP A 601 57.80 -31.45 -24.19
N GLY A 602 58.60 -32.52 -24.13
CA GLY A 602 59.90 -32.50 -23.46
C GLY A 602 59.77 -32.14 -21.97
N ASP A 603 60.59 -31.19 -21.51
CA ASP A 603 60.50 -30.63 -20.15
C ASP A 603 59.46 -29.49 -20.01
N GLN A 604 58.76 -29.13 -21.09
CA GLN A 604 57.82 -28.01 -21.11
C GLN A 604 56.37 -28.48 -20.99
N TRP A 605 55.51 -27.65 -20.41
CA TRP A 605 54.08 -27.89 -20.30
C TRP A 605 53.32 -26.96 -21.24
N LYS A 606 52.48 -27.52 -22.12
CA LYS A 606 51.70 -26.76 -23.11
C LYS A 606 50.21 -26.88 -22.82
N THR A 607 49.60 -25.76 -22.43
CA THR A 607 48.16 -25.67 -22.15
C THR A 607 47.31 -25.94 -23.39
N ARG A 608 46.34 -26.86 -23.25
CA ARG A 608 45.28 -27.18 -24.20
C ARG A 608 43.99 -26.44 -23.80
N GLN A 609 43.27 -25.92 -24.79
CA GLN A 609 42.02 -25.16 -24.58
C GLN A 609 40.74 -26.01 -24.68
N ASP A 610 40.87 -27.23 -25.18
CA ASP A 610 39.82 -28.15 -25.64
C ASP A 610 39.60 -29.36 -24.72
N ALA A 611 40.35 -29.45 -23.62
CA ALA A 611 40.35 -30.59 -22.68
C ALA A 611 40.58 -31.98 -23.34
N LEU A 612 41.26 -31.98 -24.51
CA LEU A 612 41.50 -33.17 -25.32
C LEU A 612 42.93 -33.70 -25.10
N VAL A 613 43.04 -34.95 -24.65
CA VAL A 613 44.29 -35.73 -24.70
C VAL A 613 44.16 -36.70 -25.87
N ARG A 614 45.03 -36.53 -26.87
CA ARG A 614 44.90 -37.19 -28.18
C ARG A 614 46.16 -37.96 -28.50
N MET A 615 46.01 -39.27 -28.74
CA MET A 615 47.11 -40.21 -28.99
C MET A 615 47.01 -40.79 -30.40
N GLU A 616 48.08 -40.63 -31.18
CA GLU A 616 48.07 -40.89 -32.62
C GLU A 616 48.98 -42.08 -32.99
N ASP A 617 48.47 -43.04 -33.76
CA ASP A 617 49.28 -44.14 -34.32
C ASP A 617 49.63 -43.91 -35.78
N ALA A 618 50.84 -44.30 -36.19
CA ALA A 618 51.20 -44.40 -37.59
C ALA A 618 50.75 -45.75 -38.18
N LYS A 619 50.29 -45.78 -39.44
CA LYS A 619 50.08 -47.06 -40.15
C LYS A 619 51.41 -47.76 -40.45
N THR A 620 51.47 -49.07 -40.26
CA THR A 620 52.59 -49.93 -40.67
C THR A 620 52.60 -50.11 -42.21
N PRO A 621 53.66 -49.74 -42.96
CA PRO A 621 53.63 -49.77 -44.43
C PRO A 621 53.97 -51.13 -45.10
N VAL A 622 53.30 -51.43 -46.22
CA VAL A 622 53.54 -52.53 -47.18
C VAL A 622 54.21 -51.98 -48.47
N THR A 623 54.78 -52.79 -49.39
CA THR A 623 55.42 -52.35 -50.68
C THR A 623 55.36 -53.38 -51.85
N VAL A 624 55.54 -52.93 -53.12
CA VAL A 624 55.51 -53.66 -54.43
C VAL A 624 56.38 -52.96 -55.50
N GLU A 625 56.93 -53.67 -56.52
CA GLU A 625 57.62 -53.06 -57.70
C GLU A 625 56.67 -52.75 -58.87
N VAL A 626 56.86 -51.61 -59.54
CA VAL A 626 56.02 -51.09 -60.64
C VAL A 626 56.86 -50.66 -61.84
N SER A 627 56.35 -50.89 -63.05
CA SER A 627 56.96 -50.51 -64.34
C SER A 627 56.17 -49.40 -65.03
N PHE A 628 56.86 -48.52 -65.77
CA PHE A 628 56.32 -47.30 -66.36
C PHE A 628 56.69 -47.17 -67.84
N SER A 629 55.68 -47.00 -68.69
CA SER A 629 55.73 -46.87 -70.15
C SER A 629 55.18 -45.51 -70.57
N LYS A 630 55.72 -44.95 -71.66
CA LYS A 630 55.31 -43.66 -72.19
C LYS A 630 55.19 -43.72 -73.70
N VAL A 631 54.05 -43.30 -74.26
CA VAL A 631 53.77 -43.37 -75.70
C VAL A 631 53.02 -42.13 -76.20
N GLU A 632 52.76 -42.08 -77.50
CA GLU A 632 51.73 -41.23 -78.13
C GLU A 632 50.35 -41.92 -78.07
N VAL A 633 49.25 -41.15 -78.07
CA VAL A 633 47.88 -41.69 -78.10
C VAL A 633 47.67 -42.61 -79.31
N ASN A 634 47.33 -43.87 -79.03
CA ASN A 634 47.24 -45.01 -79.98
C ASN A 634 48.57 -45.65 -80.46
N SER A 635 49.75 -45.29 -79.93
CA SER A 635 51.04 -45.92 -80.31
C SER A 635 51.44 -47.09 -79.39
N THR A 636 52.34 -47.98 -79.84
CA THR A 636 52.90 -49.10 -79.05
C THR A 636 54.42 -49.09 -78.90
N ALA A 637 55.13 -48.17 -79.56
CA ALA A 637 56.54 -47.92 -79.32
C ALA A 637 56.71 -46.87 -78.21
N GLU A 638 57.70 -47.06 -77.33
CA GLU A 638 58.05 -46.07 -76.30
C GLU A 638 58.44 -44.72 -76.96
N LEU A 639 57.96 -43.63 -76.37
CA LEU A 639 58.11 -42.25 -76.84
C LEU A 639 59.18 -41.54 -75.98
N PRO A 640 60.43 -41.44 -76.44
CA PRO A 640 61.51 -40.83 -75.66
C PRO A 640 61.38 -39.31 -75.56
N GLY A 641 61.89 -38.74 -74.47
CA GLY A 641 61.99 -37.29 -74.27
C GLY A 641 60.88 -36.63 -73.45
N ALA A 642 59.90 -37.38 -72.94
CA ALA A 642 58.97 -36.88 -71.93
C ALA A 642 59.71 -36.73 -70.60
N SER A 643 59.55 -35.59 -69.91
CA SER A 643 60.10 -35.41 -68.56
C SER A 643 59.09 -35.92 -67.54
N LEU A 644 59.35 -37.10 -66.98
CA LEU A 644 58.40 -37.85 -66.16
C LEU A 644 58.81 -37.87 -64.70
N LYS A 645 57.83 -37.85 -63.81
CA LYS A 645 58.01 -38.19 -62.39
C LYS A 645 56.85 -39.05 -61.91
N VAL A 646 57.13 -40.02 -61.06
CA VAL A 646 56.13 -40.68 -60.21
C VAL A 646 56.26 -40.08 -58.82
N VAL A 647 55.13 -39.88 -58.17
CA VAL A 647 55.06 -39.36 -56.80
C VAL A 647 54.06 -40.18 -55.99
N SER A 648 54.18 -40.14 -54.66
CA SER A 648 53.22 -40.81 -53.77
C SER A 648 51.91 -40.01 -53.64
N GLY A 649 50.79 -40.75 -53.55
CA GLY A 649 49.43 -40.22 -53.55
C GLY A 649 48.85 -40.03 -54.96
N GLU A 650 47.55 -39.67 -55.05
CA GLU A 650 46.86 -39.38 -56.33
C GLU A 650 47.21 -37.99 -56.93
N SER A 651 48.25 -37.33 -56.41
CA SER A 651 48.47 -35.89 -56.58
C SER A 651 49.73 -35.61 -57.40
N VAL A 652 49.70 -34.57 -58.25
CA VAL A 652 50.85 -34.21 -59.11
C VAL A 652 52.06 -33.65 -58.36
N ASN A 653 51.88 -33.29 -57.08
CA ASN A 653 52.87 -32.64 -56.23
C ASN A 653 53.17 -33.44 -54.94
N GLY A 654 52.86 -34.74 -54.92
CA GLY A 654 53.42 -35.62 -53.90
C GLY A 654 54.95 -35.62 -53.92
N SER A 655 55.56 -36.15 -52.87
CA SER A 655 57.00 -36.38 -52.86
C SER A 655 57.38 -37.28 -54.05
N VAL A 656 58.33 -36.81 -54.87
CA VAL A 656 58.98 -37.66 -55.87
C VAL A 656 59.50 -38.89 -55.14
N VAL A 657 58.95 -40.04 -55.52
CA VAL A 657 59.35 -41.31 -54.92
C VAL A 657 60.81 -41.56 -55.24
N LYS A 658 61.49 -42.34 -54.40
CA LYS A 658 62.89 -42.68 -54.66
C LYS A 658 63.02 -43.29 -56.06
N ASP A 659 64.00 -42.79 -56.83
CA ASP A 659 64.27 -43.20 -58.22
C ASP A 659 63.11 -42.92 -59.21
N GLY A 660 62.13 -42.09 -58.79
CA GLY A 660 60.91 -41.78 -59.54
C GLY A 660 60.89 -40.45 -60.27
N GLN A 661 62.03 -39.95 -60.77
CA GLN A 661 62.04 -38.88 -61.76
C GLN A 661 63.06 -39.21 -62.85
N TRP A 662 62.60 -39.23 -64.10
CA TRP A 662 63.39 -39.67 -65.25
C TRP A 662 62.95 -38.96 -66.54
N VAL A 663 63.68 -39.18 -67.63
CA VAL A 663 63.25 -38.82 -68.98
C VAL A 663 62.98 -40.13 -69.72
N SER A 664 61.85 -40.24 -70.44
CA SER A 664 61.55 -41.48 -71.17
C SER A 664 62.61 -41.81 -72.23
N THR A 665 62.89 -43.09 -72.41
CA THR A 665 63.83 -43.65 -73.39
C THR A 665 63.08 -44.62 -74.32
N ASP A 666 63.81 -45.49 -75.02
CA ASP A 666 63.28 -46.63 -75.78
C ASP A 666 62.95 -47.87 -74.91
N GLN A 667 62.98 -47.74 -73.58
CA GLN A 667 62.70 -48.81 -72.63
C GLN A 667 61.86 -48.32 -71.43
N VAL A 668 61.11 -49.25 -70.81
CA VAL A 668 60.27 -48.96 -69.64
C VAL A 668 61.10 -48.70 -68.37
N HIS A 669 60.67 -47.72 -67.57
CA HIS A 669 61.29 -47.38 -66.28
C HIS A 669 60.69 -48.21 -65.13
N LYS A 670 61.37 -48.34 -63.99
CA LYS A 670 60.95 -49.18 -62.85
C LYS A 670 61.18 -48.53 -61.49
N ILE A 671 60.25 -48.73 -60.54
CA ILE A 671 60.29 -48.14 -59.20
C ILE A 671 59.64 -49.08 -58.17
N THR A 672 60.22 -49.22 -56.98
CA THR A 672 59.58 -49.91 -55.83
C THR A 672 58.78 -48.92 -54.97
N LEU A 673 57.50 -49.24 -54.71
CA LEU A 673 56.48 -48.35 -54.17
C LEU A 673 55.71 -48.99 -53.01
N GLY A 674 55.20 -48.20 -52.08
CA GLY A 674 54.43 -48.68 -50.91
C GLY A 674 53.04 -49.18 -51.26
N VAL A 675 52.28 -49.67 -50.27
CA VAL A 675 50.81 -49.53 -50.31
C VAL A 675 50.48 -48.06 -50.37
N GLY A 676 49.60 -47.75 -51.30
CA GLY A 676 49.30 -46.37 -51.61
C GLY A 676 48.85 -46.27 -53.06
N THR A 677 48.08 -45.23 -53.30
CA THR A 677 47.99 -44.70 -54.65
C THR A 677 49.25 -43.90 -54.95
N TYR A 678 49.62 -43.86 -56.21
CA TYR A 678 50.72 -43.14 -56.82
C TYR A 678 50.22 -42.51 -58.10
N THR A 679 50.87 -41.43 -58.53
CA THR A 679 50.55 -40.80 -59.81
C THR A 679 51.82 -40.62 -60.62
N MET A 680 51.77 -41.12 -61.85
CA MET A 680 52.72 -40.83 -62.92
C MET A 680 52.35 -39.46 -63.52
N ILE A 681 53.32 -38.55 -63.59
CA ILE A 681 53.16 -37.16 -63.99
C ILE A 681 54.13 -36.84 -65.10
N GLU A 682 53.57 -36.36 -66.20
CA GLU A 682 54.34 -35.65 -67.20
C GLU A 682 54.63 -34.23 -66.72
N SER A 683 55.88 -33.95 -66.36
CA SER A 683 56.34 -32.63 -65.94
C SER A 683 56.64 -31.71 -67.13
N GLN A 684 57.05 -32.29 -68.27
CA GLN A 684 56.94 -31.68 -69.60
C GLN A 684 56.65 -32.75 -70.65
N ALA A 685 55.70 -32.44 -71.53
CA ALA A 685 55.38 -33.23 -72.71
C ALA A 685 56.53 -33.26 -73.72
N PRO A 686 56.65 -34.35 -74.50
CA PRO A 686 57.34 -34.35 -75.77
C PRO A 686 56.86 -33.15 -76.63
N LYS A 687 57.81 -32.50 -77.29
CA LYS A 687 57.57 -31.22 -77.99
C LYS A 687 56.57 -31.40 -79.15
N GLY A 688 55.31 -31.02 -78.91
CA GLY A 688 54.20 -31.11 -79.88
C GLY A 688 52.85 -31.46 -79.25
N TYR A 689 52.85 -31.93 -78.00
CA TYR A 689 51.66 -32.39 -77.29
C TYR A 689 51.32 -31.49 -76.10
N ASP A 690 50.05 -31.51 -75.64
CA ASP A 690 49.79 -31.12 -74.27
C ASP A 690 50.45 -32.13 -73.34
N LYS A 691 50.78 -31.66 -72.14
CA LYS A 691 50.99 -32.52 -70.98
C LYS A 691 49.83 -33.52 -70.86
N ALA A 692 50.13 -34.82 -70.83
CA ALA A 692 49.15 -35.86 -70.50
C ALA A 692 48.41 -35.58 -69.18
N GLU A 693 47.17 -36.06 -69.10
CA GLU A 693 46.55 -36.25 -67.79
C GLU A 693 47.36 -37.27 -66.98
N ASN A 694 47.53 -36.97 -65.70
CA ASN A 694 48.47 -37.66 -64.83
C ASN A 694 47.86 -39.00 -64.41
N ILE A 695 48.56 -40.11 -64.66
CA ILE A 695 47.98 -41.45 -64.52
C ILE A 695 48.16 -41.97 -63.11
N THR A 696 47.01 -42.12 -62.45
CA THR A 696 46.88 -42.57 -61.08
C THR A 696 46.69 -44.08 -61.03
N PHE A 697 47.48 -44.74 -60.20
CA PHE A 697 47.48 -46.20 -60.02
C PHE A 697 47.78 -46.51 -58.56
N ARG A 698 47.23 -47.59 -58.01
CA ARG A 698 47.49 -47.98 -56.62
C ARG A 698 48.07 -49.37 -56.50
N VAL A 699 48.98 -49.50 -55.55
CA VAL A 699 49.34 -50.75 -54.91
C VAL A 699 48.34 -50.96 -53.77
N THR A 700 47.51 -52.00 -53.87
CA THR A 700 46.49 -52.32 -52.86
C THR A 700 47.09 -52.90 -51.59
N ASP A 701 46.30 -52.94 -50.51
CA ASP A 701 46.58 -53.68 -49.27
C ASP A 701 46.83 -55.19 -49.46
N LYS A 702 46.59 -55.71 -50.67
CA LYS A 702 46.84 -57.09 -51.12
C LYS A 702 48.04 -57.21 -52.07
N GLY A 703 48.74 -56.12 -52.35
CA GLY A 703 49.92 -56.08 -53.23
C GLY A 703 49.62 -56.12 -54.74
N THR A 704 48.38 -55.87 -55.16
CA THR A 704 48.03 -55.79 -56.60
C THR A 704 48.13 -54.36 -57.11
N ILE A 705 48.45 -54.20 -58.40
CA ILE A 705 48.37 -52.89 -59.07
C ILE A 705 47.01 -52.71 -59.73
N GLU A 706 46.39 -51.57 -59.51
CA GLU A 706 45.14 -51.19 -60.15
C GLU A 706 45.30 -49.80 -60.76
N ILE A 707 45.02 -49.64 -62.06
CA ILE A 707 45.00 -48.32 -62.69
C ILE A 707 43.60 -47.72 -62.51
N LYS A 708 43.57 -46.42 -62.20
CA LYS A 708 42.35 -45.64 -62.09
C LYS A 708 41.90 -45.22 -63.48
N ASP A 709 40.77 -45.75 -63.92
CA ASP A 709 40.18 -45.53 -65.25
C ASP A 709 38.70 -45.17 -65.03
N GLY A 710 38.48 -43.87 -64.79
CA GLY A 710 37.38 -43.39 -63.94
C GLY A 710 37.53 -43.88 -62.50
N ASP A 711 36.44 -43.90 -61.73
CA ASP A 711 36.43 -44.46 -60.36
C ASP A 711 36.53 -46.00 -60.31
N GLN A 712 36.48 -46.67 -61.46
CA GLN A 712 36.72 -48.10 -61.56
C GLN A 712 38.23 -48.37 -61.46
N TRP A 713 38.66 -48.86 -60.31
CA TRP A 713 39.96 -49.46 -60.12
C TRP A 713 40.07 -50.74 -60.94
N LYS A 714 40.66 -50.65 -62.13
CA LYS A 714 40.87 -51.79 -63.01
C LYS A 714 42.17 -52.47 -62.58
N THR A 715 42.03 -53.54 -61.78
CA THR A 715 43.14 -54.40 -61.39
C THR A 715 43.88 -54.87 -62.64
N ARG A 716 45.16 -54.52 -62.76
CA ARG A 716 46.05 -55.03 -63.79
C ARG A 716 46.59 -56.39 -63.34
N GLN A 717 46.76 -57.30 -64.29
CA GLN A 717 47.48 -58.57 -64.04
C GLN A 717 48.99 -58.37 -64.14
N ASP A 718 49.40 -57.34 -64.87
CA ASP A 718 50.75 -56.86 -65.09
C ASP A 718 51.05 -55.62 -64.22
N ALA A 719 52.27 -55.53 -63.71
CA ALA A 719 52.69 -54.42 -62.86
C ALA A 719 53.09 -53.16 -63.67
N LEU A 720 52.29 -52.78 -64.67
CA LEU A 720 52.61 -51.79 -65.69
C LEU A 720 51.65 -50.59 -65.68
N VAL A 721 52.21 -49.38 -65.82
CA VAL A 721 51.51 -48.09 -65.95
C VAL A 721 51.97 -47.41 -67.24
N ARG A 722 51.05 -46.92 -68.08
CA ARG A 722 51.33 -46.42 -69.45
C ARG A 722 50.61 -45.10 -69.72
N MET A 723 51.33 -44.09 -70.24
CA MET A 723 50.86 -42.69 -70.40
C MET A 723 50.92 -42.16 -71.85
N GLU A 724 49.92 -41.34 -72.23
CA GLU A 724 49.63 -40.89 -73.61
C GLU A 724 49.14 -39.41 -73.68
N ASP A 725 49.51 -38.64 -74.72
CA ASP A 725 49.44 -37.14 -74.71
C ASP A 725 48.42 -36.50 -75.71
N ALA A 726 47.76 -35.39 -75.32
CA ALA A 726 46.55 -34.87 -76.00
C ALA A 726 46.47 -33.31 -76.17
N LYS A 727 45.28 -32.70 -75.89
CA LYS A 727 44.83 -31.25 -75.92
C LYS A 727 43.73 -30.96 -74.85
N THR A 728 43.67 -29.78 -74.18
CA THR A 728 42.81 -29.53 -72.96
C THR A 728 42.14 -28.12 -72.76
N PRO A 729 40.90 -28.04 -72.17
CA PRO A 729 40.26 -26.79 -71.63
C PRO A 729 39.39 -26.94 -70.32
N VAL A 730 38.90 -25.83 -69.66
CA VAL A 730 38.23 -25.84 -68.31
C VAL A 730 37.14 -24.72 -68.08
N THR A 731 36.10 -24.94 -67.21
CA THR A 731 35.03 -23.98 -66.76
C THR A 731 34.47 -24.22 -65.31
N VAL A 732 33.58 -23.36 -64.73
CA VAL A 732 33.15 -23.36 -63.29
C VAL A 732 31.68 -22.90 -63.02
N GLU A 733 31.11 -23.00 -61.78
CA GLU A 733 29.71 -22.64 -61.39
C GLU A 733 29.55 -21.91 -60.01
N VAL A 734 28.47 -21.12 -59.86
CA VAL A 734 28.15 -20.19 -58.72
C VAL A 734 26.67 -20.29 -58.25
N SER A 735 26.38 -20.02 -56.96
CA SER A 735 25.02 -19.95 -56.37
C SER A 735 24.66 -18.61 -55.71
N PHE A 736 23.37 -18.28 -55.59
CA PHE A 736 22.84 -16.98 -55.10
C PHE A 736 21.61 -17.13 -54.19
N SER A 737 21.58 -16.39 -53.07
CA SER A 737 20.55 -16.44 -51.99
C SER A 737 20.05 -15.03 -51.62
N LYS A 738 18.78 -14.91 -51.19
CA LYS A 738 18.15 -13.64 -50.78
C LYS A 738 17.30 -13.84 -49.52
N VAL A 739 17.52 -13.07 -48.46
CA VAL A 739 16.84 -13.25 -47.17
C VAL A 739 16.42 -11.93 -46.50
N GLU A 740 15.70 -12.04 -45.38
CA GLU A 740 15.63 -10.96 -44.37
C GLU A 740 16.90 -10.95 -43.50
N VAL A 741 17.33 -9.77 -43.06
CA VAL A 741 18.45 -9.55 -42.12
C VAL A 741 18.26 -10.35 -40.83
N ASN A 742 19.27 -11.15 -40.47
CA ASN A 742 19.26 -12.16 -39.38
C ASN A 742 18.29 -13.35 -39.56
N SER A 743 17.63 -13.51 -40.72
CA SER A 743 16.88 -14.72 -41.06
C SER A 743 17.79 -15.77 -41.74
N THR A 744 17.34 -17.03 -41.76
CA THR A 744 17.93 -18.11 -42.57
C THR A 744 17.01 -18.62 -43.68
N ALA A 745 15.75 -18.18 -43.73
CA ALA A 745 14.81 -18.53 -44.79
C ALA A 745 14.92 -17.58 -46.00
N GLU A 746 14.82 -18.13 -47.21
CA GLU A 746 14.78 -17.34 -48.45
C GLU A 746 13.55 -16.41 -48.49
N LEU A 747 13.74 -15.21 -49.04
CA LEU A 747 12.79 -14.11 -49.08
C LEU A 747 12.31 -13.88 -50.53
N PRO A 748 11.12 -14.38 -50.91
CA PRO A 748 10.63 -14.28 -52.28
C PRO A 748 10.18 -12.85 -52.66
N GLY A 749 10.33 -12.50 -53.94
CA GLY A 749 9.79 -11.28 -54.54
C GLY A 749 10.77 -10.13 -54.79
N ALA A 750 12.06 -10.29 -54.50
CA ALA A 750 13.11 -9.34 -54.89
C ALA A 750 13.47 -9.53 -56.37
N SER A 751 13.67 -8.46 -57.13
CA SER A 751 14.16 -8.54 -58.52
C SER A 751 15.68 -8.37 -58.57
N LEU A 752 16.39 -9.38 -59.04
CA LEU A 752 17.85 -9.54 -58.90
C LEU A 752 18.55 -9.72 -60.26
N LYS A 753 19.79 -9.24 -60.37
CA LYS A 753 20.66 -9.52 -61.53
C LYS A 753 22.14 -9.63 -61.14
N VAL A 754 22.92 -10.29 -61.99
CA VAL A 754 24.38 -10.44 -61.89
C VAL A 754 25.02 -9.95 -63.18
N VAL A 755 26.03 -9.10 -63.05
CA VAL A 755 26.80 -8.52 -64.17
C VAL A 755 28.29 -8.85 -64.06
N SER A 756 29.03 -8.72 -65.15
CA SER A 756 30.50 -8.85 -65.17
C SER A 756 31.22 -7.54 -64.84
N GLY A 757 32.37 -7.64 -64.17
CA GLY A 757 33.10 -6.53 -63.55
C GLY A 757 32.52 -6.11 -62.19
N GLU A 758 33.18 -5.16 -61.51
CA GLU A 758 32.69 -4.61 -60.22
C GLU A 758 31.60 -3.52 -60.38
N SER A 759 31.21 -3.18 -61.61
CA SER A 759 30.35 -2.03 -61.89
C SER A 759 28.90 -2.44 -62.12
N VAL A 760 27.95 -1.68 -61.56
CA VAL A 760 26.50 -1.90 -61.72
C VAL A 760 25.99 -1.81 -63.17
N ASN A 761 26.82 -1.22 -64.05
CA ASN A 761 26.58 -1.07 -65.49
C ASN A 761 27.30 -2.13 -66.34
N GLY A 762 27.87 -3.18 -65.72
CA GLY A 762 28.46 -4.32 -66.42
C GLY A 762 27.45 -5.09 -67.26
N SER A 763 27.96 -5.94 -68.17
CA SER A 763 27.09 -6.83 -68.98
C SER A 763 26.47 -7.90 -68.08
N VAL A 764 25.16 -8.10 -68.17
CA VAL A 764 24.46 -9.19 -67.47
C VAL A 764 25.04 -10.52 -67.93
N VAL A 765 25.42 -11.39 -66.98
CA VAL A 765 25.95 -12.72 -67.32
C VAL A 765 24.83 -13.62 -67.86
N LYS A 766 25.19 -14.67 -68.61
CA LYS A 766 24.20 -15.64 -69.08
C LYS A 766 23.42 -16.19 -67.89
N ASP A 767 22.09 -16.26 -68.01
CA ASP A 767 21.16 -16.74 -66.98
C ASP A 767 21.19 -15.92 -65.66
N GLY A 768 21.78 -14.73 -65.69
CA GLY A 768 22.02 -13.84 -64.55
C GLY A 768 20.98 -12.74 -64.29
N GLN A 769 19.70 -12.96 -64.56
CA GLN A 769 18.63 -12.06 -64.10
C GLN A 769 17.38 -12.87 -63.74
N TRP A 770 16.86 -12.67 -62.52
CA TRP A 770 15.76 -13.46 -61.97
C TRP A 770 14.96 -12.66 -60.92
N VAL A 771 13.90 -13.27 -60.38
CA VAL A 771 13.18 -12.80 -59.19
C VAL A 771 13.37 -13.85 -58.11
N SER A 772 13.66 -13.45 -56.86
CA SER A 772 13.86 -14.40 -55.76
C SER A 772 12.58 -15.19 -55.47
N THR A 773 12.76 -16.46 -55.15
CA THR A 773 11.71 -17.37 -54.71
C THR A 773 12.02 -17.83 -53.27
N ASP A 774 11.46 -18.96 -52.86
CA ASP A 774 11.82 -19.73 -51.67
C ASP A 774 13.06 -20.63 -51.88
N GLN A 775 13.80 -20.48 -52.99
CA GLN A 775 14.97 -21.28 -53.34
C GLN A 775 16.13 -20.45 -53.92
N VAL A 776 17.34 -20.97 -53.80
CA VAL A 776 18.58 -20.36 -54.31
C VAL A 776 18.73 -20.50 -55.83
N HIS A 777 19.25 -19.46 -56.49
CA HIS A 777 19.50 -19.42 -57.93
C HIS A 777 20.95 -19.81 -58.28
N LYS A 778 21.24 -20.24 -59.52
CA LYS A 778 22.59 -20.73 -59.92
C LYS A 778 23.01 -20.31 -61.33
N ILE A 779 24.31 -20.12 -61.54
CA ILE A 779 24.91 -19.66 -62.81
C ILE A 779 26.30 -20.27 -63.03
N THR A 780 26.55 -20.84 -64.21
CA THR A 780 27.88 -21.29 -64.66
C THR A 780 28.73 -20.10 -65.14
N LEU A 781 29.90 -19.86 -64.53
CA LEU A 781 30.78 -18.71 -64.83
C LEU A 781 32.25 -19.13 -64.99
N GLY A 782 32.93 -18.54 -65.97
CA GLY A 782 34.37 -18.68 -66.15
C GLY A 782 35.19 -17.83 -65.19
N VAL A 783 36.51 -17.88 -65.32
CA VAL A 783 37.45 -17.03 -64.56
C VAL A 783 37.16 -15.55 -64.83
N GLY A 784 36.85 -14.76 -63.79
CA GLY A 784 36.42 -13.37 -63.94
C GLY A 784 35.84 -12.73 -62.67
N THR A 785 35.60 -11.41 -62.71
CA THR A 785 34.95 -10.65 -61.63
C THR A 785 33.52 -10.26 -62.02
N TYR A 786 32.63 -10.12 -61.03
CA TYR A 786 31.18 -10.00 -61.19
C TYR A 786 30.53 -9.17 -60.05
N THR A 787 29.30 -8.69 -60.23
CA THR A 787 28.51 -8.00 -59.19
C THR A 787 27.03 -8.41 -59.24
N MET A 788 26.47 -8.78 -58.08
CA MET A 788 25.05 -9.02 -57.84
C MET A 788 24.34 -7.73 -57.38
N ILE A 789 23.17 -7.45 -57.94
CA ILE A 789 22.45 -6.17 -57.85
C ILE A 789 20.98 -6.44 -57.57
N GLU A 790 20.43 -5.79 -56.55
CA GLU A 790 18.98 -5.68 -56.42
C GLU A 790 18.46 -4.54 -57.29
N SER A 791 17.38 -4.81 -58.04
CA SER A 791 16.67 -3.81 -58.83
C SER A 791 15.44 -3.28 -58.07
N GLN A 792 14.67 -4.18 -57.44
CA GLN A 792 13.48 -3.87 -56.65
C GLN A 792 13.39 -4.82 -55.44
N ALA A 793 13.09 -4.28 -54.26
CA ALA A 793 12.96 -5.01 -53.00
C ALA A 793 11.58 -5.69 -52.83
N PRO A 794 11.47 -6.70 -51.94
CA PRO A 794 10.19 -7.30 -51.54
C PRO A 794 9.26 -6.28 -50.83
N LYS A 795 7.95 -6.52 -50.89
CA LYS A 795 6.95 -5.61 -50.30
C LYS A 795 7.03 -5.60 -48.77
N GLY A 796 7.27 -4.42 -48.18
CA GLY A 796 7.40 -4.22 -46.73
C GLY A 796 8.85 -4.27 -46.22
N TYR A 797 9.81 -4.33 -47.14
CA TYR A 797 11.24 -4.33 -46.87
C TYR A 797 11.91 -3.16 -47.61
N ASP A 798 12.99 -2.65 -47.02
CA ASP A 798 13.85 -1.63 -47.60
C ASP A 798 14.91 -2.29 -48.50
N LYS A 799 15.37 -1.57 -49.52
CA LYS A 799 16.21 -2.12 -50.60
C LYS A 799 17.67 -2.38 -50.18
N ALA A 800 18.20 -3.55 -50.53
CA ALA A 800 19.58 -3.95 -50.24
C ALA A 800 20.66 -3.24 -51.08
N GLU A 801 21.88 -3.23 -50.54
CA GLU A 801 23.10 -2.83 -51.25
C GLU A 801 23.65 -3.95 -52.15
N ASN A 802 24.48 -3.59 -53.14
CA ASN A 802 25.01 -4.52 -54.16
C ASN A 802 26.22 -5.32 -53.64
N ILE A 803 26.42 -6.54 -54.14
CA ILE A 803 27.48 -7.45 -53.69
C ILE A 803 28.41 -7.81 -54.84
N THR A 804 29.69 -7.47 -54.72
CA THR A 804 30.73 -7.78 -55.73
C THR A 804 31.45 -9.08 -55.38
N PHE A 805 31.69 -9.95 -56.37
CA PHE A 805 32.33 -11.25 -56.20
C PHE A 805 33.20 -11.63 -57.42
N ARG A 806 34.05 -12.66 -57.33
CA ARG A 806 34.88 -13.13 -58.47
C ARG A 806 35.14 -14.63 -58.44
N VAL A 807 35.32 -15.22 -59.62
CA VAL A 807 35.76 -16.61 -59.87
C VAL A 807 37.25 -16.57 -60.26
N THR A 808 38.09 -17.35 -59.58
CA THR A 808 39.56 -17.38 -59.81
C THR A 808 39.97 -18.36 -60.91
N ASP A 809 41.24 -18.29 -61.32
CA ASP A 809 41.91 -19.24 -62.23
C ASP A 809 41.94 -20.69 -61.69
N LYS A 810 41.74 -20.83 -60.37
CA LYS A 810 41.61 -22.10 -59.63
C LYS A 810 40.15 -22.50 -59.40
N GLY A 811 39.19 -21.74 -59.95
CA GLY A 811 37.76 -21.99 -59.82
C GLY A 811 37.13 -21.67 -58.46
N THR A 812 37.82 -20.93 -57.58
CA THR A 812 37.24 -20.51 -56.29
C THR A 812 36.46 -19.21 -56.40
N ILE A 813 35.47 -19.00 -55.52
CA ILE A 813 34.69 -17.77 -55.47
C ILE A 813 35.14 -16.90 -54.30
N GLU A 814 35.23 -15.59 -54.51
CA GLU A 814 35.54 -14.62 -53.45
C GLU A 814 34.56 -13.45 -53.48
N ILE A 815 34.04 -13.04 -52.33
CA ILE A 815 33.15 -11.87 -52.19
C ILE A 815 33.96 -10.71 -51.62
N LYS A 816 33.74 -9.51 -52.17
CA LYS A 816 34.41 -8.28 -51.78
C LYS A 816 33.70 -7.66 -50.56
N ASP A 817 34.47 -7.36 -49.52
CA ASP A 817 34.03 -6.71 -48.27
C ASP A 817 34.99 -5.55 -47.98
N GLY A 818 34.52 -4.32 -48.21
CA GLY A 818 35.39 -3.15 -48.39
C GLY A 818 36.35 -3.35 -49.57
N ASP A 819 37.64 -3.15 -49.36
CA ASP A 819 38.69 -3.42 -50.35
C ASP A 819 39.25 -4.86 -50.28
N GLN A 820 38.75 -5.71 -49.37
CA GLN A 820 39.28 -7.06 -49.14
C GLN A 820 38.42 -8.12 -49.81
N TRP A 821 39.08 -9.08 -50.47
CA TRP A 821 38.41 -10.27 -51.03
C TRP A 821 38.37 -11.38 -49.99
N LYS A 822 37.17 -11.88 -49.70
CA LYS A 822 36.92 -12.98 -48.76
C LYS A 822 36.42 -14.19 -49.55
N THR A 823 37.29 -15.18 -49.73
CA THR A 823 36.97 -16.46 -50.37
C THR A 823 35.77 -17.11 -49.69
N ARG A 824 34.77 -17.51 -50.49
CA ARG A 824 33.56 -18.24 -50.07
C ARG A 824 33.76 -19.72 -50.40
N GLN A 825 33.65 -20.58 -49.39
CA GLN A 825 33.84 -22.03 -49.52
C GLN A 825 32.59 -22.75 -50.07
N ASP A 826 31.43 -22.12 -49.94
CA ASP A 826 30.10 -22.60 -50.32
C ASP A 826 29.66 -22.19 -51.74
N ALA A 827 30.52 -21.46 -52.47
CA ALA A 827 30.22 -20.85 -53.76
C ALA A 827 28.94 -19.97 -53.77
N LEU A 828 28.54 -19.44 -52.60
CA LEU A 828 27.26 -18.77 -52.39
C LEU A 828 27.41 -17.25 -52.19
N VAL A 829 26.63 -16.48 -52.95
CA VAL A 829 26.48 -15.03 -52.81
C VAL A 829 25.12 -14.73 -52.18
N ARG A 830 25.09 -14.11 -51.00
CA ARG A 830 23.88 -13.94 -50.17
C ARG A 830 23.62 -12.47 -49.83
N MET A 831 22.38 -12.02 -50.02
CA MET A 831 21.93 -10.63 -49.87
C MET A 831 20.75 -10.55 -48.89
N GLU A 832 20.67 -9.48 -48.07
CA GLU A 832 19.73 -9.40 -46.94
C GLU A 832 18.97 -8.06 -46.89
N ASP A 833 17.66 -8.07 -46.63
CA ASP A 833 16.82 -6.86 -46.47
C ASP A 833 16.37 -6.58 -45.02
N ALA A 834 16.14 -5.31 -44.68
CA ALA A 834 15.53 -4.90 -43.41
C ALA A 834 14.03 -4.57 -43.57
N LYS A 835 13.20 -4.85 -42.54
CA LYS A 835 11.78 -4.47 -42.53
C LYS A 835 11.58 -2.96 -42.34
N THR A 836 10.66 -2.37 -43.10
CA THR A 836 10.25 -0.97 -42.95
C THR A 836 9.41 -0.77 -41.67
N PRO A 837 9.63 0.27 -40.84
CA PRO A 837 8.93 0.43 -39.56
C PRO A 837 7.42 0.75 -39.64
N VAL A 838 6.62 0.16 -38.74
CA VAL A 838 5.16 0.38 -38.65
C VAL A 838 4.81 1.65 -37.85
N THR A 839 4.00 2.52 -38.44
CA THR A 839 3.38 3.70 -37.79
C THR A 839 1.92 3.85 -38.26
N VAL A 840 1.10 4.55 -37.46
CA VAL A 840 -0.35 4.69 -37.67
C VAL A 840 -0.75 6.15 -37.45
N GLU A 841 -1.56 6.71 -38.36
CA GLU A 841 -2.22 8.00 -38.15
C GLU A 841 -3.45 7.80 -37.23
N VAL A 842 -3.34 8.26 -35.99
CA VAL A 842 -4.41 8.18 -34.99
C VAL A 842 -5.23 9.46 -35.01
N SER A 843 -6.56 9.32 -35.09
CA SER A 843 -7.52 10.41 -35.00
C SER A 843 -8.06 10.55 -33.58
N PHE A 844 -8.27 11.78 -33.13
CA PHE A 844 -8.72 12.12 -31.79
C PHE A 844 -9.97 13.01 -31.87
N SER A 845 -11.08 12.49 -31.35
CA SER A 845 -12.40 13.13 -31.32
C SER A 845 -12.74 13.58 -29.91
N LYS A 846 -13.35 14.77 -29.79
CA LYS A 846 -13.90 15.29 -28.53
C LYS A 846 -15.35 15.65 -28.75
N VAL A 847 -16.26 15.14 -27.92
CA VAL A 847 -17.71 15.38 -28.05
C VAL A 847 -18.39 15.63 -26.71
N GLU A 848 -19.67 16.01 -26.77
CA GLU A 848 -20.61 15.78 -25.68
C GLU A 848 -21.08 14.31 -25.65
N VAL A 849 -21.34 13.77 -24.46
CA VAL A 849 -21.91 12.44 -24.25
C VAL A 849 -23.20 12.25 -25.07
N ASN A 850 -23.27 11.14 -25.83
CA ASN A 850 -24.32 10.84 -26.83
C ASN A 850 -24.41 11.78 -28.05
N SER A 851 -23.52 12.77 -28.22
CA SER A 851 -23.44 13.59 -29.43
C SER A 851 -22.45 13.02 -30.45
N THR A 852 -22.77 13.10 -31.75
CA THR A 852 -21.82 12.77 -32.83
C THR A 852 -21.06 13.98 -33.37
N ALA A 853 -21.40 15.20 -32.94
CA ALA A 853 -20.70 16.43 -33.34
C ALA A 853 -19.53 16.75 -32.41
N GLU A 854 -18.41 17.19 -32.98
CA GLU A 854 -17.23 17.62 -32.22
C GLU A 854 -17.53 18.82 -31.31
N LEU A 855 -16.96 18.81 -30.11
CA LEU A 855 -17.16 19.76 -29.03
C LEU A 855 -15.90 20.64 -28.86
N PRO A 856 -15.91 21.87 -29.38
CA PRO A 856 -14.75 22.76 -29.35
C PRO A 856 -14.47 23.34 -27.94
N GLY A 857 -13.20 23.62 -27.65
CA GLY A 857 -12.76 24.37 -26.48
C GLY A 857 -12.15 23.55 -25.33
N ALA A 858 -12.14 22.22 -25.40
CA ALA A 858 -11.41 21.37 -24.45
C ALA A 858 -9.89 21.50 -24.68
N SER A 859 -9.09 21.61 -23.62
CA SER A 859 -7.62 21.59 -23.73
C SER A 859 -7.09 20.17 -23.55
N LEU A 860 -6.53 19.58 -24.60
CA LEU A 860 -6.23 18.15 -24.69
C LEU A 860 -4.73 17.89 -24.90
N LYS A 861 -4.23 16.76 -24.39
CA LYS A 861 -2.88 16.26 -24.67
C LYS A 861 -2.83 14.73 -24.74
N VAL A 862 -1.85 14.19 -25.45
CA VAL A 862 -1.52 12.77 -25.49
C VAL A 862 -0.08 12.57 -25.01
N VAL A 863 0.13 11.61 -24.10
CA VAL A 863 1.44 11.28 -23.54
C VAL A 863 1.81 9.82 -23.78
N SER A 864 3.11 9.50 -23.78
CA SER A 864 3.63 8.13 -23.88
C SER A 864 3.47 7.36 -22.56
N GLY A 865 2.91 6.16 -22.62
CA GLY A 865 2.63 5.28 -21.48
C GLY A 865 1.28 5.56 -20.79
N GLU A 866 0.92 4.69 -19.83
CA GLU A 866 -0.34 4.79 -19.06
C GLU A 866 -0.35 5.91 -17.99
N SER A 867 0.80 6.57 -17.75
CA SER A 867 0.93 7.61 -16.73
C SER A 867 0.57 8.98 -17.29
N VAL A 868 -0.27 9.74 -16.60
CA VAL A 868 -0.64 11.13 -16.95
C VAL A 868 0.54 12.13 -16.99
N ASN A 869 1.71 11.65 -16.57
CA ASN A 869 2.97 12.38 -16.45
C ASN A 869 4.04 11.87 -17.43
N GLY A 870 3.66 11.02 -18.39
CA GLY A 870 4.52 10.64 -19.50
C GLY A 870 4.90 11.83 -20.38
N SER A 871 5.91 11.65 -21.23
CA SER A 871 6.30 12.65 -22.21
C SER A 871 5.16 12.91 -23.19
N VAL A 872 4.83 14.19 -23.43
CA VAL A 872 3.88 14.58 -24.47
C VAL A 872 4.42 14.13 -25.84
N VAL A 873 3.59 13.46 -26.64
CA VAL A 873 3.99 13.00 -27.98
C VAL A 873 4.12 14.19 -28.93
N LYS A 874 4.89 14.03 -30.01
CA LYS A 874 5.02 15.08 -31.03
C LYS A 874 3.64 15.44 -31.56
N ASP A 875 3.35 16.75 -31.66
CA ASP A 875 2.08 17.32 -32.12
C ASP A 875 0.85 16.90 -31.26
N GLY A 876 1.09 16.35 -30.07
CA GLY A 876 0.10 15.80 -29.15
C GLY A 876 -0.34 16.70 -28.01
N GLN A 877 -0.43 18.02 -28.24
CA GLN A 877 -1.14 18.93 -27.35
C GLN A 877 -1.88 19.98 -28.17
N TRP A 878 -3.19 20.09 -27.98
CA TRP A 878 -4.08 20.93 -28.79
C TRP A 878 -5.30 21.42 -27.97
N VAL A 879 -6.13 22.26 -28.59
CA VAL A 879 -7.47 22.58 -28.10
C VAL A 879 -8.47 22.02 -29.10
N SER A 880 -9.54 21.35 -28.65
CA SER A 880 -10.53 20.78 -29.56
C SER A 880 -11.23 21.87 -30.39
N THR A 881 -11.55 21.53 -31.63
CA THR A 881 -12.29 22.37 -32.57
C THR A 881 -13.57 21.65 -33.00
N ASP A 882 -14.18 22.08 -34.11
CA ASP A 882 -15.25 21.40 -34.83
C ASP A 882 -14.74 20.25 -35.74
N GLN A 883 -13.47 19.86 -35.64
CA GLN A 883 -12.85 18.81 -36.43
C GLN A 883 -11.97 17.90 -35.57
N VAL A 884 -11.86 16.62 -35.96
CA VAL A 884 -10.98 15.64 -35.32
C VAL A 884 -9.51 16.01 -35.49
N HIS A 885 -8.74 15.96 -34.39
CA HIS A 885 -7.29 16.16 -34.43
C HIS A 885 -6.58 14.87 -34.85
N LYS A 886 -5.37 14.96 -35.43
CA LYS A 886 -4.63 13.79 -35.92
C LYS A 886 -3.16 13.81 -35.52
N ILE A 887 -2.64 12.64 -35.13
CA ILE A 887 -1.24 12.45 -34.73
C ILE A 887 -0.74 11.11 -35.28
N THR A 888 0.40 11.10 -35.97
CA THR A 888 1.07 9.85 -36.34
C THR A 888 1.84 9.27 -35.15
N LEU A 889 1.50 8.05 -34.74
CA LEU A 889 2.12 7.35 -33.61
C LEU A 889 2.75 6.02 -34.08
N GLY A 890 3.81 5.61 -33.40
CA GLY A 890 4.42 4.29 -33.59
C GLY A 890 3.77 3.24 -32.70
N VAL A 891 4.26 2.00 -32.79
CA VAL A 891 3.98 0.93 -31.83
C VAL A 891 4.26 1.38 -30.39
N GLY A 892 3.28 1.22 -29.49
CA GLY A 892 3.40 1.62 -28.09
C GLY A 892 2.08 1.97 -27.41
N THR A 893 2.14 2.14 -26.09
CA THR A 893 1.00 2.58 -25.25
C THR A 893 1.06 4.09 -25.01
N TYR A 894 -0.10 4.72 -24.93
CA TYR A 894 -0.31 6.16 -24.82
C TYR A 894 -1.53 6.49 -23.94
N THR A 895 -1.62 7.71 -23.42
CA THR A 895 -2.80 8.19 -22.70
C THR A 895 -3.23 9.57 -23.19
N MET A 896 -4.49 9.70 -23.61
CA MET A 896 -5.16 10.96 -23.91
C MET A 896 -5.73 11.55 -22.62
N ILE A 897 -5.46 12.83 -22.38
CA ILE A 897 -5.70 13.53 -21.12
C ILE A 897 -6.40 14.85 -21.42
N GLU A 898 -7.55 15.05 -20.80
CA GLU A 898 -8.10 16.39 -20.69
C GLU A 898 -7.35 17.18 -19.62
N SER A 899 -6.94 18.40 -19.97
CA SER A 899 -6.32 19.35 -19.05
C SER A 899 -7.37 20.31 -18.50
N GLN A 900 -8.23 20.85 -19.36
CA GLN A 900 -9.37 21.71 -19.02
C GLN A 900 -10.58 21.36 -19.90
N ALA A 901 -11.77 21.28 -19.29
CA ALA A 901 -13.03 20.98 -19.97
C ALA A 901 -13.59 22.19 -20.73
N PRO A 902 -14.49 21.99 -21.71
CA PRO A 902 -15.30 23.06 -22.29
C PRO A 902 -16.18 23.75 -21.23
N LYS A 903 -16.45 25.05 -21.40
CA LYS A 903 -17.23 25.82 -20.42
C LYS A 903 -18.69 25.32 -20.36
N GLY A 904 -19.12 24.88 -19.18
CA GLY A 904 -20.47 24.32 -18.93
C GLY A 904 -20.54 22.79 -19.00
N TYR A 905 -19.37 22.14 -19.10
CA TYR A 905 -19.22 20.69 -19.10
C TYR A 905 -18.31 20.26 -17.96
N ASP A 906 -18.56 19.07 -17.43
CA ASP A 906 -17.71 18.40 -16.45
C ASP A 906 -16.55 17.71 -17.17
N LYS A 907 -15.40 17.67 -16.49
CA LYS A 907 -14.13 17.20 -17.07
C LYS A 907 -14.09 15.68 -17.28
N ALA A 908 -13.76 15.26 -18.50
CA ALA A 908 -13.63 13.84 -18.84
C ALA A 908 -12.46 13.13 -18.12
N GLU A 909 -12.62 11.82 -17.92
CA GLU A 909 -11.56 10.93 -17.49
C GLU A 909 -10.54 10.64 -18.61
N ASN A 910 -9.33 10.22 -18.23
CA ASN A 910 -8.23 10.01 -19.17
C ASN A 910 -8.38 8.67 -19.92
N ILE A 911 -8.18 8.66 -21.24
CA ILE A 911 -8.32 7.47 -22.08
C ILE A 911 -6.96 6.90 -22.43
N THR A 912 -6.67 5.70 -21.94
CA THR A 912 -5.45 4.95 -22.25
C THR A 912 -5.67 4.06 -23.47
N PHE A 913 -4.74 4.10 -24.43
CA PHE A 913 -4.83 3.33 -25.68
C PHE A 913 -3.43 2.87 -26.14
N ARG A 914 -3.35 1.93 -27.08
CA ARG A 914 -2.07 1.46 -27.65
C ARG A 914 -2.17 1.18 -29.14
N VAL A 915 -1.05 1.33 -29.84
CA VAL A 915 -0.85 0.93 -31.23
C VAL A 915 -0.09 -0.41 -31.25
N THR A 916 -0.64 -1.41 -31.94
CA THR A 916 -0.08 -2.76 -32.02
C THR A 916 0.98 -2.90 -33.13
N ASP A 917 1.76 -3.97 -33.06
CA ASP A 917 2.71 -4.42 -34.10
C ASP A 917 2.05 -4.66 -35.47
N LYS A 918 0.74 -4.89 -35.49
CA LYS A 918 -0.10 -5.05 -36.69
C LYS A 918 -0.69 -3.73 -37.20
N GLY A 919 -0.36 -2.59 -36.58
CA GLY A 919 -0.89 -1.28 -36.95
C GLY A 919 -2.35 -1.04 -36.56
N THR A 920 -2.91 -1.82 -35.63
CA THR A 920 -4.26 -1.60 -35.09
C THR A 920 -4.19 -0.79 -33.79
N ILE A 921 -5.30 -0.15 -33.41
CA ILE A 921 -5.42 0.56 -32.12
C ILE A 921 -6.25 -0.28 -31.16
N GLU A 922 -5.88 -0.29 -29.88
CA GLU A 922 -6.67 -0.87 -28.80
C GLU A 922 -6.85 0.13 -27.68
N ILE A 923 -8.07 0.29 -27.19
CA ILE A 923 -8.38 1.17 -26.06
C ILE A 923 -8.51 0.31 -24.79
N LYS A 924 -7.96 0.81 -23.68
CA LYS A 924 -8.01 0.15 -22.38
C LYS A 924 -9.33 0.46 -21.69
N ASP A 925 -9.99 -0.58 -21.20
CA ASP A 925 -11.31 -0.54 -20.55
C ASP A 925 -11.24 -1.42 -19.29
N GLY A 926 -11.15 -0.76 -18.13
CA GLY A 926 -10.62 -1.38 -16.91
C GLY A 926 -9.17 -1.86 -17.11
N ASP A 927 -8.90 -3.13 -16.80
CA ASP A 927 -7.60 -3.78 -17.09
C ASP A 927 -7.56 -4.45 -18.47
N GLN A 928 -8.66 -4.49 -19.22
CA GLN A 928 -8.77 -5.19 -20.50
C GLN A 928 -8.47 -4.27 -21.68
N TRP A 929 -7.93 -4.84 -22.77
CA TRP A 929 -7.67 -4.13 -24.02
C TRP A 929 -8.70 -4.52 -25.07
N LYS A 930 -9.35 -3.54 -25.69
CA LYS A 930 -10.36 -3.73 -26.73
C LYS A 930 -9.88 -3.12 -28.04
N THR A 931 -9.55 -3.96 -29.02
CA THR A 931 -9.17 -3.56 -30.38
C THR A 931 -10.29 -2.74 -31.04
N ARG A 932 -9.94 -1.62 -31.66
CA ARG A 932 -10.79 -0.84 -32.57
C ARG A 932 -10.44 -1.21 -34.01
N GLN A 933 -11.43 -1.19 -34.89
CA GLN A 933 -11.22 -1.35 -36.34
C GLN A 933 -10.92 -0.01 -37.02
N ASP A 934 -11.43 1.07 -36.42
CA ASP A 934 -11.17 2.46 -36.72
C ASP A 934 -9.97 3.00 -35.92
N ALA A 935 -9.14 3.83 -36.54
CA ALA A 935 -7.97 4.45 -35.89
C ALA A 935 -8.37 5.68 -35.04
N LEU A 936 -9.46 5.56 -34.28
CA LEU A 936 -10.13 6.66 -33.58
C LEU A 936 -10.11 6.47 -32.06
N VAL A 937 -9.63 7.49 -31.34
CA VAL A 937 -9.76 7.65 -29.89
C VAL A 937 -10.72 8.81 -29.64
N ARG A 938 -11.77 8.59 -28.83
CA ARG A 938 -12.88 9.53 -28.67
C ARG A 938 -13.21 9.75 -27.20
N MET A 939 -13.33 11.01 -26.78
CA MET A 939 -13.50 11.42 -25.39
C MET A 939 -14.75 12.31 -25.23
N GLU A 940 -15.65 11.94 -24.32
CA GLU A 940 -16.99 12.53 -24.20
C GLU A 940 -17.17 13.28 -22.87
N ASP A 941 -17.73 14.51 -22.89
CA ASP A 941 -18.07 15.26 -21.67
C ASP A 941 -19.57 15.26 -21.38
N ALA A 942 -19.93 15.26 -20.10
CA ALA A 942 -21.30 15.53 -19.65
C ALA A 942 -21.50 17.04 -19.39
N LYS A 943 -22.70 17.57 -19.65
CA LYS A 943 -23.08 18.92 -19.21
C LYS A 943 -23.23 18.96 -17.69
N THR A 944 -22.65 19.97 -17.04
CA THR A 944 -22.82 20.20 -15.59
C THR A 944 -24.28 20.56 -15.28
N PRO A 945 -25.01 19.84 -14.39
CA PRO A 945 -26.41 20.13 -14.10
C PRO A 945 -26.62 21.43 -13.32
N VAL A 946 -27.68 22.19 -13.66
CA VAL A 946 -28.07 23.43 -12.96
C VAL A 946 -29.09 23.11 -11.85
N THR A 947 -28.84 23.60 -10.64
CA THR A 947 -29.71 23.45 -9.46
C THR A 947 -29.75 24.74 -8.62
N VAL A 948 -30.81 24.91 -7.82
CA VAL A 948 -31.10 26.11 -7.01
C VAL A 948 -31.70 25.69 -5.66
N GLU A 949 -31.26 26.30 -4.56
CA GLU A 949 -31.93 26.15 -3.26
C GLU A 949 -33.20 27.02 -3.21
N VAL A 950 -34.36 26.39 -3.00
CA VAL A 950 -35.67 27.05 -2.97
C VAL A 950 -36.20 27.06 -1.54
N SER A 951 -36.70 28.22 -1.09
CA SER A 951 -37.30 28.39 0.23
C SER A 951 -38.83 28.37 0.14
N PHE A 952 -39.49 27.76 1.13
CA PHE A 952 -40.93 27.57 1.20
C PHE A 952 -41.50 28.09 2.52
N SER A 953 -42.43 29.03 2.43
CA SER A 953 -43.09 29.70 3.56
C SER A 953 -44.59 29.39 3.59
N LYS A 954 -45.15 29.21 4.78
CA LYS A 954 -46.59 28.99 5.00
C LYS A 954 -47.10 29.94 6.06
N VAL A 955 -48.13 30.74 5.75
CA VAL A 955 -48.64 31.79 6.65
C VAL A 955 -50.17 31.81 6.70
N GLU A 956 -50.73 32.58 7.63
CA GLU A 956 -52.09 33.12 7.49
C GLU A 956 -52.09 34.30 6.48
N VAL A 957 -53.17 34.46 5.72
CA VAL A 957 -53.40 35.60 4.81
C VAL A 957 -53.23 36.94 5.55
N ASN A 958 -52.39 37.82 4.99
CA ASN A 958 -51.92 39.09 5.59
C ASN A 958 -51.03 38.96 6.85
N SER A 959 -50.63 37.76 7.28
CA SER A 959 -49.62 37.56 8.33
C SER A 959 -48.20 37.47 7.76
N THR A 960 -47.19 37.78 8.58
CA THR A 960 -45.77 37.52 8.27
C THR A 960 -45.13 36.49 9.20
N ALA A 961 -45.90 35.89 10.11
CA ALA A 961 -45.46 34.77 10.94
C ALA A 961 -45.81 33.44 10.26
N GLU A 962 -44.89 32.48 10.30
CA GLU A 962 -45.13 31.12 9.79
C GLU A 962 -46.27 30.44 10.57
N LEU A 963 -47.11 29.70 9.86
CA LEU A 963 -48.34 29.06 10.34
C LEU A 963 -48.13 27.55 10.45
N PRO A 964 -47.87 27.01 11.65
CA PRO A 964 -47.59 25.58 11.83
C PRO A 964 -48.82 24.69 11.68
N GLY A 965 -48.60 23.45 11.22
CA GLY A 965 -49.61 22.38 11.18
C GLY A 965 -50.26 22.10 9.82
N ALA A 966 -49.90 22.82 8.76
CA ALA A 966 -50.29 22.49 7.39
C ALA A 966 -49.49 21.27 6.90
N SER A 967 -50.14 20.27 6.27
CA SER A 967 -49.42 19.18 5.61
C SER A 967 -49.14 19.55 4.15
N LEU A 968 -47.87 19.78 3.82
CA LEU A 968 -47.42 20.35 2.55
C LEU A 968 -46.59 19.35 1.75
N LYS A 969 -46.69 19.40 0.43
CA LYS A 969 -45.77 18.70 -0.48
C LYS A 969 -45.44 19.54 -1.70
N VAL A 970 -44.25 19.34 -2.27
CA VAL A 970 -43.85 19.84 -3.59
C VAL A 970 -43.72 18.63 -4.51
N VAL A 971 -44.34 18.70 -5.69
CA VAL A 971 -44.27 17.67 -6.73
C VAL A 971 -43.65 18.22 -8.01
N SER A 972 -43.09 17.33 -8.84
CA SER A 972 -42.61 17.68 -10.18
C SER A 972 -43.75 17.82 -11.19
N GLY A 973 -43.64 18.82 -12.07
CA GLY A 973 -44.67 19.23 -13.02
C GLY A 973 -45.76 20.14 -12.43
N GLU A 974 -46.69 20.57 -13.28
CA GLU A 974 -47.85 21.38 -12.88
C GLU A 974 -48.98 20.54 -12.23
N SER A 975 -48.92 19.22 -12.32
CA SER A 975 -50.00 18.32 -11.90
C SER A 975 -49.89 17.93 -10.42
N VAL A 976 -51.01 17.96 -9.70
CA VAL A 976 -51.09 17.57 -8.29
C VAL A 976 -50.72 16.10 -7.99
N ASN A 977 -50.72 15.28 -9.05
CA ASN A 977 -50.34 13.86 -9.06
C ASN A 977 -48.88 13.62 -9.52
N GLY A 978 -48.08 14.69 -9.67
CA GLY A 978 -46.64 14.57 -9.93
C GLY A 978 -45.89 13.84 -8.82
N SER A 979 -44.68 13.38 -9.12
CA SER A 979 -43.81 12.73 -8.13
C SER A 979 -43.35 13.74 -7.09
N VAL A 980 -43.47 13.40 -5.81
CA VAL A 980 -42.95 14.23 -4.70
C VAL A 980 -41.44 14.40 -4.87
N VAL A 981 -40.96 15.64 -4.81
CA VAL A 981 -39.52 15.94 -4.91
C VAL A 981 -38.81 15.48 -3.64
N LYS A 982 -37.51 15.16 -3.76
CA LYS A 982 -36.72 14.73 -2.59
C LYS A 982 -36.79 15.81 -1.49
N ASP A 983 -36.99 15.38 -0.25
CA ASP A 983 -37.12 16.23 0.94
C ASP A 983 -38.30 17.24 0.86
N GLY A 984 -39.22 17.03 -0.08
CA GLY A 984 -40.35 17.90 -0.41
C GLY A 984 -41.72 17.43 0.04
N GLN A 985 -41.82 16.73 1.17
CA GLN A 985 -43.08 16.57 1.89
C GLN A 985 -42.82 16.79 3.39
N TRP A 986 -43.54 17.73 3.99
CA TRP A 986 -43.33 18.18 5.36
C TRP A 986 -44.65 18.65 6.01
N VAL A 987 -44.61 18.86 7.33
CA VAL A 987 -45.65 19.63 8.03
C VAL A 987 -45.06 20.99 8.34
N SER A 988 -45.79 22.08 8.10
CA SER A 988 -45.29 23.43 8.41
C SER A 988 -45.02 23.59 9.91
N THR A 989 -43.97 24.33 10.23
CA THR A 989 -43.57 24.70 11.58
C THR A 989 -43.63 26.23 11.74
N ASP A 990 -42.91 26.78 12.72
CA ASP A 990 -42.63 28.19 12.89
C ASP A 990 -41.42 28.68 12.05
N GLN A 991 -40.90 27.87 11.13
CA GLN A 991 -39.76 28.20 10.26
C GLN A 991 -39.99 27.81 8.80
N VAL A 992 -39.34 28.55 7.88
CA VAL A 992 -39.35 28.27 6.44
C VAL A 992 -38.64 26.95 6.12
N HIS A 993 -39.24 26.15 5.25
CA HIS A 993 -38.65 24.89 4.77
C HIS A 993 -37.76 25.16 3.54
N LYS A 994 -36.77 24.31 3.27
CA LYS A 994 -35.83 24.49 2.15
C LYS A 994 -35.61 23.19 1.36
N ILE A 995 -35.59 23.30 0.04
CA ILE A 995 -35.38 22.17 -0.88
C ILE A 995 -34.50 22.62 -2.05
N THR A 996 -33.43 21.89 -2.34
CA THR A 996 -32.63 22.11 -3.55
C THR A 996 -33.28 21.42 -4.74
N LEU A 997 -33.65 22.20 -5.76
CA LEU A 997 -34.37 21.74 -6.94
C LEU A 997 -33.53 21.95 -8.20
N GLY A 998 -33.68 21.05 -9.17
CA GLY A 998 -33.10 21.18 -10.50
C GLY A 998 -33.93 22.10 -11.39
N VAL A 999 -33.45 22.34 -12.61
CA VAL A 999 -34.24 23.03 -13.63
C VAL A 999 -35.49 22.23 -14.00
N GLY A 1000 -36.66 22.88 -14.00
CA GLY A 1000 -37.94 22.22 -14.17
C GLY A 1000 -39.11 22.96 -13.51
N THR A 1001 -40.32 22.52 -13.84
CA THR A 1001 -41.57 23.01 -13.23
C THR A 1001 -41.99 22.13 -12.07
N TYR A 1002 -42.59 22.73 -11.05
CA TYR A 1002 -42.98 22.12 -9.79
C TYR A 1002 -44.30 22.72 -9.28
N THR A 1003 -45.01 21.99 -8.41
CA THR A 1003 -46.21 22.52 -7.75
C THR A 1003 -46.16 22.26 -6.25
N MET A 1004 -46.23 23.32 -5.46
CA MET A 1004 -46.45 23.28 -4.02
C MET A 1004 -47.94 23.07 -3.74
N ILE A 1005 -48.25 22.07 -2.94
CA ILE A 1005 -49.60 21.55 -2.71
C ILE A 1005 -49.82 21.46 -1.21
N GLU A 1006 -50.85 22.12 -0.72
CA GLU A 1006 -51.40 21.75 0.56
C GLU A 1006 -52.18 20.45 0.40
N SER A 1007 -51.88 19.47 1.26
CA SER A 1007 -52.65 18.23 1.36
C SER A 1007 -53.77 18.42 2.39
N GLN A 1008 -53.46 19.00 3.55
CA GLN A 1008 -54.38 19.29 4.65
C GLN A 1008 -54.04 20.64 5.29
N ALA A 1009 -55.04 21.49 5.47
CA ALA A 1009 -54.93 22.80 6.11
C ALA A 1009 -54.69 22.72 7.62
N PRO A 1010 -54.12 23.77 8.25
CA PRO A 1010 -54.12 23.94 9.69
C PRO A 1010 -55.55 23.96 10.27
N LYS A 1011 -55.74 23.48 11.50
CA LYS A 1011 -57.07 23.37 12.11
C LYS A 1011 -57.69 24.77 12.33
N GLY A 1012 -58.86 25.00 11.72
CA GLY A 1012 -59.59 26.28 11.77
C GLY A 1012 -59.31 27.20 10.59
N TYR A 1013 -58.58 26.71 9.59
CA TYR A 1013 -58.30 27.38 8.34
C TYR A 1013 -58.85 26.60 7.15
N ASP A 1014 -59.28 27.33 6.13
CA ASP A 1014 -59.65 26.79 4.83
C ASP A 1014 -58.39 26.53 4.00
N LYS A 1015 -58.45 25.48 3.18
CA LYS A 1015 -57.30 24.94 2.45
C LYS A 1015 -56.83 25.86 1.32
N ALA A 1016 -55.54 26.17 1.29
CA ALA A 1016 -54.93 26.99 0.25
C ALA A 1016 -54.98 26.33 -1.15
N GLU A 1017 -55.02 27.17 -2.19
CA GLU A 1017 -54.82 26.75 -3.58
C GLU A 1017 -53.34 26.38 -3.84
N ASN A 1018 -53.11 25.50 -4.83
CA ASN A 1018 -51.77 25.00 -5.13
C ASN A 1018 -50.95 26.04 -5.89
N ILE A 1019 -49.67 26.20 -5.52
CA ILE A 1019 -48.78 27.18 -6.14
C ILE A 1019 -47.81 26.48 -7.10
N THR A 1020 -48.01 26.68 -8.39
CA THR A 1020 -47.10 26.21 -9.44
C THR A 1020 -45.95 27.21 -9.61
N PHE A 1021 -44.71 26.71 -9.66
CA PHE A 1021 -43.50 27.49 -9.85
C PHE A 1021 -42.48 26.70 -10.69
N ARG A 1022 -41.44 27.35 -11.22
CA ARG A 1022 -40.38 26.69 -11.98
C ARG A 1022 -39.00 27.27 -11.69
N VAL A 1023 -37.99 26.42 -11.78
CA VAL A 1023 -36.57 26.81 -11.84
C VAL A 1023 -36.16 26.80 -13.31
N THR A 1024 -35.67 27.93 -13.81
CA THR A 1024 -35.27 28.09 -15.22
C THR A 1024 -33.88 27.53 -15.50
N ASP A 1025 -33.56 27.32 -16.78
CA ASP A 1025 -32.22 27.00 -17.29
C ASP A 1025 -31.12 27.96 -16.81
N LYS A 1026 -31.49 29.19 -16.42
CA LYS A 1026 -30.61 30.25 -15.90
C LYS A 1026 -30.49 30.28 -14.37
N GLY A 1027 -31.11 29.32 -13.67
CA GLY A 1027 -31.08 29.26 -12.20
C GLY A 1027 -31.95 30.31 -11.51
N THR A 1028 -32.93 30.92 -12.20
CA THR A 1028 -33.92 31.82 -11.59
C THR A 1028 -35.23 31.09 -11.30
N ILE A 1029 -35.97 31.54 -10.29
CA ILE A 1029 -37.28 30.96 -9.94
C ILE A 1029 -38.39 31.86 -10.48
N GLU A 1030 -39.43 31.26 -11.05
CA GLU A 1030 -40.62 31.96 -11.52
C GLU A 1030 -41.88 31.29 -10.96
N ILE A 1031 -42.79 32.08 -10.40
CA ILE A 1031 -44.09 31.60 -9.90
C ILE A 1031 -45.14 31.84 -11.00
N LYS A 1032 -46.05 30.87 -11.19
CA LYS A 1032 -47.14 30.95 -12.15
C LYS A 1032 -48.32 31.72 -11.55
N ASP A 1033 -48.87 32.65 -12.31
CA ASP A 1033 -49.96 33.54 -11.94
C ASP A 1033 -50.92 33.66 -13.15
N GLY A 1034 -52.02 32.91 -13.09
CA GLY A 1034 -52.81 32.54 -14.27
C GLY A 1034 -51.96 31.71 -15.25
N ASP A 1035 -51.98 32.07 -16.53
CA ASP A 1035 -51.09 31.47 -17.55
C ASP A 1035 -49.70 32.12 -17.63
N GLN A 1036 -49.43 33.17 -16.84
CA GLN A 1036 -48.19 33.95 -16.92
C GLN A 1036 -47.17 33.52 -15.87
N TRP A 1037 -45.89 33.67 -16.18
CA TRP A 1037 -44.78 33.36 -15.28
C TRP A 1037 -44.14 34.67 -14.78
N LYS A 1038 -43.96 34.80 -13.47
CA LYS A 1038 -43.38 35.99 -12.82
C LYS A 1038 -42.12 35.59 -12.04
N THR A 1039 -40.96 36.06 -12.51
CA THR A 1039 -39.67 35.82 -11.87
C THR A 1039 -39.61 36.40 -10.45
N ARG A 1040 -39.05 35.65 -9.51
CA ARG A 1040 -38.72 36.06 -8.13
C ARG A 1040 -37.20 36.25 -8.00
N GLN A 1041 -36.76 37.24 -7.22
CA GLN A 1041 -35.34 37.52 -6.99
C GLN A 1041 -34.79 36.86 -5.71
N ASP A 1042 -35.68 36.43 -4.82
CA ASP A 1042 -35.46 36.01 -3.44
C ASP A 1042 -35.58 34.48 -3.23
N ALA A 1043 -35.78 33.72 -4.31
CA ALA A 1043 -35.93 32.26 -4.32
C ALA A 1043 -37.00 31.69 -3.36
N LEU A 1044 -38.00 32.51 -3.00
CA LEU A 1044 -39.05 32.20 -2.03
C LEU A 1044 -40.39 31.88 -2.71
N VAL A 1045 -40.98 30.75 -2.33
CA VAL A 1045 -42.37 30.36 -2.64
C VAL A 1045 -43.16 30.43 -1.33
N ARG A 1046 -44.31 31.13 -1.31
CA ARG A 1046 -45.08 31.39 -0.09
C ARG A 1046 -46.58 31.15 -0.32
N MET A 1047 -47.20 30.43 0.60
CA MET A 1047 -48.59 29.98 0.53
C MET A 1047 -49.38 30.44 1.77
N GLU A 1048 -50.61 30.93 1.59
CA GLU A 1048 -51.37 31.64 2.64
C GLU A 1048 -52.77 31.02 2.86
N ASP A 1049 -53.20 30.84 4.11
CA ASP A 1049 -54.55 30.34 4.45
C ASP A 1049 -55.49 31.43 4.98
N ALA A 1050 -56.78 31.29 4.72
CA ALA A 1050 -57.85 32.06 5.36
C ALA A 1050 -58.51 31.28 6.50
N LYS A 1051 -59.02 31.95 7.54
CA LYS A 1051 -59.77 31.30 8.63
C LYS A 1051 -61.18 30.88 8.21
N THR A 1052 -61.57 29.65 8.55
CA THR A 1052 -62.92 29.12 8.29
C THR A 1052 -63.99 29.88 9.09
N PRO A 1053 -65.05 30.44 8.48
CA PRO A 1053 -66.11 31.14 9.19
C PRO A 1053 -67.00 30.23 10.08
N VAL A 1054 -67.40 30.72 11.26
CA VAL A 1054 -68.28 29.99 12.20
C VAL A 1054 -69.76 30.35 11.97
N THR A 1055 -70.60 29.33 11.79
CA THR A 1055 -72.07 29.45 11.65
C THR A 1055 -72.78 28.33 12.40
N VAL A 1056 -74.04 28.57 12.81
CA VAL A 1056 -74.86 27.65 13.60
C VAL A 1056 -76.27 27.58 13.01
N GLU A 1057 -76.83 26.37 12.85
CA GLU A 1057 -78.25 26.20 12.55
C GLU A 1057 -79.09 26.50 13.79
N VAL A 1058 -79.89 27.56 13.75
CA VAL A 1058 -80.76 27.99 14.84
C VAL A 1058 -82.18 27.51 14.56
N SER A 1059 -82.78 26.82 15.53
CA SER A 1059 -84.17 26.39 15.45
C SER A 1059 -85.09 27.42 16.13
N PHE A 1060 -86.23 27.71 15.50
CA PHE A 1060 -87.21 28.69 15.94
C PHE A 1060 -88.56 27.99 16.16
N SER A 1061 -88.88 27.75 17.43
CA SER A 1061 -90.14 27.16 17.88
C SER A 1061 -91.16 28.27 18.17
N LYS A 1062 -92.38 28.09 17.69
CA LYS A 1062 -93.53 28.95 18.02
C LYS A 1062 -94.64 28.11 18.62
N VAL A 1063 -94.98 28.38 19.88
CA VAL A 1063 -96.00 27.62 20.61
C VAL A 1063 -97.00 28.54 21.33
N GLU A 1064 -98.04 27.93 21.88
CA GLU A 1064 -98.78 28.48 23.01
C GLU A 1064 -97.97 28.36 24.32
N VAL A 1065 -98.10 29.34 25.21
CA VAL A 1065 -97.50 29.35 26.56
C VAL A 1065 -97.85 28.07 27.33
N ASN A 1066 -96.82 27.38 27.85
CA ASN A 1066 -96.88 26.05 28.47
C ASN A 1066 -97.25 24.87 27.54
N SER A 1067 -97.43 25.07 26.23
CA SER A 1067 -97.57 23.97 25.26
C SER A 1067 -96.22 23.43 24.79
N THR A 1068 -96.21 22.20 24.31
CA THR A 1068 -95.09 21.60 23.56
C THR A 1068 -95.39 21.37 22.07
N ALA A 1069 -96.64 21.57 21.64
CA ALA A 1069 -97.02 21.53 20.22
C ALA A 1069 -96.75 22.90 19.56
N GLU A 1070 -96.18 22.87 18.36
CA GLU A 1070 -96.04 24.06 17.51
C GLU A 1070 -97.40 24.64 17.13
N LEU A 1071 -97.47 25.96 17.03
CA LEU A 1071 -98.69 26.75 16.89
C LEU A 1071 -98.72 27.42 15.51
N PRO A 1072 -99.51 26.92 14.55
CA PRO A 1072 -99.55 27.46 13.19
C PRO A 1072 -100.20 28.86 13.11
N GLY A 1073 -99.71 29.68 12.18
CA GLY A 1073 -100.36 30.93 11.75
C GLY A 1073 -99.79 32.25 12.29
N ALA A 1074 -98.72 32.22 13.10
CA ALA A 1074 -97.98 33.41 13.50
C ALA A 1074 -97.12 33.91 12.32
N SER A 1075 -97.18 35.19 11.96
CA SER A 1075 -96.23 35.78 11.01
C SER A 1075 -95.00 36.29 11.77
N LEU A 1076 -93.86 35.64 11.57
CA LEU A 1076 -92.64 35.79 12.34
C LEU A 1076 -91.49 36.31 11.46
N LYS A 1077 -90.58 37.08 12.06
CA LYS A 1077 -89.31 37.44 11.42
C LYS A 1077 -88.15 37.41 12.42
N VAL A 1078 -86.94 37.19 11.94
CA VAL A 1078 -85.69 37.37 12.70
C VAL A 1078 -84.89 38.46 12.01
N VAL A 1079 -84.36 39.40 12.79
CA VAL A 1079 -83.54 40.51 12.30
C VAL A 1079 -82.14 40.51 12.94
N SER A 1080 -81.16 41.12 12.28
CA SER A 1080 -79.82 41.35 12.82
C SER A 1080 -79.77 42.54 13.79
N GLY A 1081 -79.10 42.36 14.92
CA GLY A 1081 -79.02 43.34 16.03
C GLY A 1081 -80.20 43.23 17.01
N GLU A 1082 -80.12 43.95 18.13
CA GLU A 1082 -81.16 43.93 19.19
C GLU A 1082 -82.43 44.74 18.85
N SER A 1083 -82.47 45.43 17.70
CA SER A 1083 -83.52 46.40 17.36
C SER A 1083 -84.54 45.81 16.39
N VAL A 1084 -85.83 46.06 16.63
CA VAL A 1084 -86.95 45.57 15.81
C VAL A 1084 -86.93 46.04 14.34
N ASN A 1085 -86.14 47.09 14.07
CA ASN A 1085 -85.91 47.69 12.76
C ASN A 1085 -84.61 47.20 12.08
N GLY A 1086 -83.94 46.18 12.63
CA GLY A 1086 -82.79 45.54 11.99
C GLY A 1086 -83.16 44.87 10.65
N SER A 1087 -82.14 44.62 9.83
CA SER A 1087 -82.30 43.88 8.56
C SER A 1087 -82.79 42.46 8.83
N VAL A 1088 -83.82 42.02 8.10
CA VAL A 1088 -84.31 40.64 8.15
C VAL A 1088 -83.21 39.70 7.66
N VAL A 1089 -82.91 38.65 8.43
CA VAL A 1089 -81.90 37.65 8.06
C VAL A 1089 -82.40 36.80 6.90
N LYS A 1090 -81.49 36.22 6.11
CA LYS A 1090 -81.87 35.34 5.00
C LYS A 1090 -82.73 34.18 5.52
N ASP A 1091 -83.82 33.88 4.80
CA ASP A 1091 -84.80 32.84 5.14
C ASP A 1091 -85.50 33.07 6.51
N GLY A 1092 -85.34 34.27 7.08
CA GLY A 1092 -85.81 34.67 8.41
C GLY A 1092 -87.07 35.50 8.43
N GLN A 1093 -88.00 35.29 7.49
CA GLN A 1093 -89.39 35.71 7.64
C GLN A 1093 -90.30 34.60 7.13
N TRP A 1094 -91.20 34.12 8.00
CA TRP A 1094 -92.04 32.95 7.74
C TRP A 1094 -93.40 33.07 8.44
N VAL A 1095 -94.32 32.18 8.10
CA VAL A 1095 -95.52 31.93 8.91
C VAL A 1095 -95.32 30.61 9.64
N SER A 1096 -95.57 30.55 10.95
CA SER A 1096 -95.42 29.31 11.73
C SER A 1096 -96.36 28.22 11.23
N THR A 1097 -95.91 26.98 11.35
CA THR A 1097 -96.66 25.78 10.99
C THR A 1097 -96.77 24.87 12.21
N ASP A 1098 -97.05 23.58 12.00
CA ASP A 1098 -96.98 22.51 12.99
C ASP A 1098 -95.53 21.96 13.17
N GLN A 1099 -94.52 22.65 12.63
CA GLN A 1099 -93.10 22.31 12.76
C GLN A 1099 -92.24 23.54 13.08
N VAL A 1100 -91.12 23.31 13.77
CA VAL A 1100 -90.11 24.34 14.05
C VAL A 1100 -89.50 24.86 12.74
N HIS A 1101 -89.34 26.18 12.62
CA HIS A 1101 -88.59 26.78 11.52
C HIS A 1101 -87.09 26.74 11.82
N LYS A 1102 -86.25 26.81 10.78
CA LYS A 1102 -84.78 26.75 10.94
C LYS A 1102 -84.08 27.78 10.07
N ILE A 1103 -83.07 28.45 10.64
CA ILE A 1103 -82.25 29.45 9.95
C ILE A 1103 -80.80 29.29 10.39
N THR A 1104 -79.88 29.15 9.44
CA THR A 1104 -78.44 29.15 9.73
C THR A 1104 -77.93 30.58 9.88
N LEU A 1105 -77.36 30.89 11.04
CA LEU A 1105 -76.88 32.22 11.41
C LEU A 1105 -75.39 32.19 11.75
N GLY A 1106 -74.68 33.28 11.40
CA GLY A 1106 -73.29 33.48 11.77
C GLY A 1106 -73.14 34.00 13.20
N VAL A 1107 -71.89 34.15 13.64
CA VAL A 1107 -71.57 34.85 14.90
C VAL A 1107 -72.16 36.26 14.88
N GLY A 1108 -72.98 36.61 15.88
CA GLY A 1108 -73.68 37.90 15.94
C GLY A 1108 -74.92 37.89 16.81
N THR A 1109 -75.47 39.09 17.07
CA THR A 1109 -76.72 39.30 17.81
C THR A 1109 -77.89 39.48 16.87
N TYR A 1110 -79.06 38.98 17.27
CA TYR A 1110 -80.30 38.93 16.48
C TYR A 1110 -81.53 39.13 17.39
N THR A 1111 -82.67 39.48 16.80
CA THR A 1111 -83.96 39.52 17.51
C THR A 1111 -85.05 38.81 16.69
N MET A 1112 -85.69 37.82 17.30
CA MET A 1112 -86.91 37.19 16.81
C MET A 1112 -88.11 38.08 17.17
N ILE A 1113 -88.97 38.34 16.21
CA ILE A 1113 -90.05 39.32 16.26
C ILE A 1113 -91.31 38.68 15.72
N GLU A 1114 -92.37 38.70 16.51
CA GLU A 1114 -93.68 38.49 15.92
C GLU A 1114 -94.14 39.76 15.19
N SER A 1115 -94.65 39.58 13.98
CA SER A 1115 -95.29 40.66 13.22
C SER A 1115 -96.81 40.61 13.43
N GLN A 1116 -97.41 39.42 13.37
CA GLN A 1116 -98.84 39.17 13.60
C GLN A 1116 -99.03 37.82 14.31
N ALA A 1117 -99.80 37.83 15.40
CA ALA A 1117 -100.12 36.63 16.19
C ALA A 1117 -101.07 35.65 15.46
N PRO A 1118 -101.09 34.36 15.83
CA PRO A 1118 -102.11 33.41 15.40
C PRO A 1118 -103.52 33.87 15.78
N LYS A 1119 -104.55 33.44 15.02
CA LYS A 1119 -105.93 33.87 15.27
C LYS A 1119 -106.46 33.33 16.61
N GLY A 1120 -106.68 34.22 17.57
CA GLY A 1120 -107.10 33.88 18.94
C GLY A 1120 -105.98 33.89 19.99
N TYR A 1121 -104.82 34.44 19.62
CA TYR A 1121 -103.65 34.59 20.48
C TYR A 1121 -103.22 36.06 20.53
N ASP A 1122 -102.69 36.47 21.69
CA ASP A 1122 -102.12 37.79 21.89
C ASP A 1122 -100.65 37.78 21.45
N LYS A 1123 -100.18 38.94 20.97
CA LYS A 1123 -98.89 39.07 20.31
C LYS A 1123 -97.72 38.95 21.28
N ALA A 1124 -96.81 38.02 21.01
CA ALA A 1124 -95.63 37.80 21.85
C ALA A 1124 -94.62 38.97 21.86
N GLU A 1125 -93.89 39.11 22.97
CA GLU A 1125 -92.72 39.99 23.07
C GLU A 1125 -91.54 39.47 22.23
N ASN A 1126 -90.69 40.39 21.77
CA ASN A 1126 -89.57 40.06 20.88
C ASN A 1126 -88.41 39.42 21.66
N ILE A 1127 -87.84 38.33 21.13
CA ILE A 1127 -86.76 37.58 21.79
C ILE A 1127 -85.42 37.91 21.15
N THR A 1128 -84.60 38.65 21.88
CA THR A 1128 -83.21 38.95 21.49
C THR A 1128 -82.29 37.80 21.90
N PHE A 1129 -81.47 37.33 20.96
CA PHE A 1129 -80.53 36.22 21.14
C PHE A 1129 -79.24 36.47 20.35
N ARG A 1130 -78.17 35.71 20.61
CA ARG A 1130 -76.90 35.82 19.87
C ARG A 1130 -76.24 34.47 19.65
N VAL A 1131 -75.49 34.34 18.58
CA VAL A 1131 -74.55 33.25 18.30
C VAL A 1131 -73.14 33.73 18.65
N THR A 1132 -72.39 32.94 19.42
CA THR A 1132 -71.04 33.27 19.89
C THR A 1132 -69.96 32.81 18.90
N ASP A 1133 -68.74 33.33 19.08
CA ASP A 1133 -67.50 32.90 18.40
C ASP A 1133 -67.21 31.39 18.55
N LYS A 1134 -67.75 30.77 19.59
CA LYS A 1134 -67.64 29.34 19.91
C LYS A 1134 -68.79 28.50 19.35
N GLY A 1135 -69.70 29.10 18.57
CA GLY A 1135 -70.85 28.40 17.99
C GLY A 1135 -71.95 28.03 19.00
N THR A 1136 -72.04 28.72 20.13
CA THR A 1136 -73.16 28.55 21.09
C THR A 1136 -74.19 29.66 20.93
N ILE A 1137 -75.45 29.38 21.31
CA ILE A 1137 -76.52 30.39 21.29
C ILE A 1137 -76.79 30.90 22.71
N GLU A 1138 -77.04 32.18 22.87
CA GLU A 1138 -77.43 32.78 24.15
C GLU A 1138 -78.65 33.68 23.97
N ILE A 1139 -79.66 33.54 24.84
CA ILE A 1139 -80.86 34.39 24.83
C ILE A 1139 -80.69 35.50 25.87
N LYS A 1140 -81.11 36.72 25.54
CA LYS A 1140 -81.06 37.88 26.42
C LYS A 1140 -82.27 37.89 27.36
N ASP A 1141 -82.01 38.12 28.64
CA ASP A 1141 -83.00 38.15 29.72
C ASP A 1141 -82.63 39.34 30.65
N GLY A 1142 -83.37 40.44 30.51
CA GLY A 1142 -82.92 41.76 30.97
C GLY A 1142 -81.60 42.17 30.30
N ASP A 1143 -80.63 42.62 31.10
CA ASP A 1143 -79.27 42.94 30.62
C ASP A 1143 -78.31 41.73 30.62
N GLN A 1144 -78.79 40.52 30.93
CA GLN A 1144 -77.96 39.33 31.04
C GLN A 1144 -78.16 38.37 29.87
N TRP A 1145 -77.10 37.65 29.50
CA TRP A 1145 -77.13 36.63 28.45
C TRP A 1145 -77.10 35.23 29.08
N LYS A 1146 -77.99 34.34 28.62
CA LYS A 1146 -78.11 32.97 29.12
C LYS A 1146 -77.91 31.97 27.99
N THR A 1147 -76.81 31.22 28.02
CA THR A 1147 -76.47 30.21 27.03
C THR A 1147 -77.53 29.10 26.96
N ARG A 1148 -77.97 28.77 25.75
CA ARG A 1148 -78.82 27.62 25.39
C ARG A 1148 -77.93 26.50 24.81
N GLN A 1149 -78.17 25.26 25.23
CA GLN A 1149 -77.41 24.08 24.75
C GLN A 1149 -78.07 23.38 23.55
N ASP A 1150 -79.32 23.69 23.28
CA ASP A 1150 -80.24 23.04 22.33
C ASP A 1150 -80.40 23.81 21.01
N ALA A 1151 -79.68 24.92 20.84
CA ALA A 1151 -79.77 25.84 19.68
C ALA A 1151 -81.21 26.33 19.36
N LEU A 1152 -82.11 26.29 20.36
CA LEU A 1152 -83.53 26.56 20.20
C LEU A 1152 -83.90 27.94 20.77
N VAL A 1153 -84.35 28.83 19.89
CA VAL A 1153 -85.05 30.06 20.24
C VAL A 1153 -86.54 29.77 20.19
N ARG A 1154 -87.25 30.02 21.30
CA ARG A 1154 -88.65 29.63 21.46
C ARG A 1154 -89.50 30.82 21.88
N MET A 1155 -90.54 31.10 21.11
CA MET A 1155 -91.46 32.22 21.33
C MET A 1155 -92.88 31.71 21.61
N GLU A 1156 -93.44 32.10 22.75
CA GLU A 1156 -94.69 31.53 23.27
C GLU A 1156 -95.80 32.59 23.30
N ASP A 1157 -96.97 32.29 22.73
CA ASP A 1157 -98.15 33.18 22.81
C ASP A 1157 -99.08 32.77 23.94
N ALA A 1158 -99.62 33.75 24.65
CA ALA A 1158 -100.84 33.54 25.42
C ALA A 1158 -102.04 33.49 24.44
N LYS A 1159 -102.98 32.55 24.65
CA LYS A 1159 -104.32 32.69 24.04
C LYS A 1159 -104.94 34.01 24.51
N THR A 1160 -105.56 34.76 23.59
CA THR A 1160 -106.34 35.95 23.94
C THR A 1160 -107.45 35.55 24.90
N PRO A 1161 -107.49 36.05 26.15
CA PRO A 1161 -108.40 35.53 27.16
C PRO A 1161 -109.83 36.01 26.90
N VAL A 1162 -110.74 35.05 26.66
CA VAL A 1162 -112.18 35.33 26.46
C VAL A 1162 -112.90 35.36 27.80
N THR A 1163 -113.33 36.55 28.24
CA THR A 1163 -114.46 36.65 29.16
C THR A 1163 -115.76 36.32 28.39
N VAL A 1164 -116.69 35.54 28.94
CA VAL A 1164 -116.88 35.13 30.34
C VAL A 1164 -117.01 33.60 30.49
N PRO A 1165 -116.68 32.99 31.66
CA PRO A 1165 -116.25 33.58 32.93
C PRO A 1165 -114.95 32.95 33.54
N PHE A 1166 -114.62 33.32 34.79
CA PHE A 1166 -113.60 32.74 35.70
C PHE A 1166 -112.10 32.93 35.29
N LYS A 1167 -111.10 33.20 36.17
CA LYS A 1167 -110.95 33.47 37.63
C LYS A 1167 -111.53 32.40 38.59
N PRO A 1168 -110.76 31.72 39.48
CA PRO A 1168 -109.53 32.20 40.16
C PRO A 1168 -108.39 31.16 40.37
N GLU A 1169 -107.30 31.62 41.01
CA GLU A 1169 -106.51 30.99 42.11
C GLU A 1169 -106.04 29.52 42.14
N LEU A 1170 -104.80 29.38 42.66
CA LEU A 1170 -104.27 28.26 43.49
C LEU A 1170 -104.05 26.89 42.79
N SER A 1171 -103.09 26.03 43.20
CA SER A 1171 -102.17 26.04 44.37
C SER A 1171 -100.82 25.37 44.05
N ALA A 1172 -99.85 25.50 44.96
CA ALA A 1172 -98.51 24.91 44.86
C ALA A 1172 -98.48 23.38 45.04
N ASN A 1173 -97.45 22.71 44.50
CA ASN A 1173 -96.47 22.05 45.38
C ASN A 1173 -95.12 21.67 44.73
N LYS A 1174 -94.24 21.17 45.62
CA LYS A 1174 -93.03 20.36 45.40
C LYS A 1174 -93.29 19.19 44.40
N THR A 1175 -92.27 18.49 43.85
CA THR A 1175 -90.95 18.17 44.43
C THR A 1175 -89.95 17.72 43.36
N GLU A 1176 -88.65 17.84 43.68
CA GLU A 1176 -87.58 16.87 43.39
C GLU A 1176 -87.27 16.34 41.96
N SER A 1177 -85.95 16.39 41.69
CA SER A 1177 -85.12 15.24 41.26
C SER A 1177 -84.91 14.92 39.77
N LYS A 1178 -83.77 14.25 39.57
CA LYS A 1178 -83.42 13.25 38.55
C LYS A 1178 -84.03 13.47 37.14
N LYS A 1179 -83.20 13.90 36.18
CA LYS A 1179 -82.39 12.97 35.35
C LYS A 1179 -83.26 11.78 34.87
N LEU A 1180 -83.67 11.72 33.61
CA LEU A 1180 -82.75 11.44 32.50
C LEU A 1180 -83.41 11.68 31.11
N ALA A 1181 -82.57 11.61 30.06
CA ALA A 1181 -82.85 11.11 28.72
C ALA A 1181 -84.06 11.66 27.91
N HIS A 1182 -83.74 12.33 26.80
CA HIS A 1182 -84.40 12.00 25.54
C HIS A 1182 -83.81 10.71 24.96
N THR A 1183 -84.52 9.61 25.15
CA THR A 1183 -84.73 8.63 24.07
C THR A 1183 -86.08 8.98 23.43
N GLY A 1184 -86.26 9.02 22.11
CA GLY A 1184 -85.36 8.71 21.00
C GLY A 1184 -86.09 7.86 19.93
N ALA A 1185 -85.35 7.47 18.89
CA ALA A 1185 -85.69 6.43 17.90
C ALA A 1185 -86.76 6.69 16.81
N SER A 1186 -86.51 6.02 15.68
CA SER A 1186 -87.44 5.64 14.60
C SER A 1186 -87.89 6.72 13.61
N THR A 1187 -88.15 6.42 12.33
CA THR A 1187 -88.02 5.16 11.55
C THR A 1187 -87.06 5.40 10.36
N GLY A 1188 -86.24 4.44 9.92
CA GLY A 1188 -86.61 3.34 9.02
C GLY A 1188 -86.00 3.60 7.62
N LEU A 1189 -85.66 2.66 6.75
CA LEU A 1189 -85.79 1.19 6.64
C LEU A 1189 -84.67 0.73 5.65
N LEU A 1190 -84.24 -0.52 5.46
CA LEU A 1190 -84.55 -1.89 5.94
C LEU A 1190 -83.33 -2.81 5.59
N VAL A 1191 -83.31 -4.07 6.05
CA VAL A 1191 -82.48 -5.21 5.54
C VAL A 1191 -80.97 -5.17 5.92
N ALA A 1192 -80.35 -6.21 6.49
CA ALA A 1192 -80.85 -7.42 7.16
C ALA A 1192 -79.72 -8.17 7.93
N LEU A 1193 -80.13 -8.92 8.97
CA LEU A 1193 -79.67 -10.26 9.42
C LEU A 1193 -78.15 -10.60 9.59
N LEU A 1194 -77.71 -11.41 10.57
CA LEU A 1194 -78.31 -11.98 11.79
C LEU A 1194 -77.21 -12.65 12.67
N THR A 1195 -77.45 -12.81 13.98
CA THR A 1195 -76.88 -13.87 14.89
C THR A 1195 -75.35 -14.04 15.01
N MET A 1196 -74.73 -13.83 16.19
CA MET A 1196 -74.63 -14.77 17.33
C MET A 1196 -73.74 -16.01 17.08
N LEU A 1197 -73.08 -16.65 18.07
CA LEU A 1197 -72.53 -16.34 19.42
C LEU A 1197 -71.88 -17.66 19.92
N LEU A 1198 -71.10 -17.64 21.01
CA LEU A 1198 -70.57 -18.84 21.74
C LEU A 1198 -69.38 -19.56 21.05
N PHE A 1199 -68.40 -20.16 21.74
CA PHE A 1199 -68.12 -20.24 23.20
C PHE A 1199 -66.62 -20.49 23.49
N GLY A 1200 -66.05 -19.81 24.51
CA GLY A 1200 -64.88 -20.27 25.29
C GLY A 1200 -63.47 -19.96 24.73
N GLY A 1201 -62.46 -19.61 25.55
CA GLY A 1201 -62.50 -19.28 26.98
C GLY A 1201 -61.11 -19.06 27.64
N ALA A 1202 -61.13 -18.71 28.94
CA ALA A 1202 -60.02 -18.65 29.92
C ALA A 1202 -59.03 -17.45 29.94
N ALA A 1203 -58.49 -17.21 31.16
CA ALA A 1203 -57.25 -16.49 31.55
C ALA A 1203 -57.16 -14.93 31.60
N THR A 1204 -57.57 -14.40 32.78
CA THR A 1204 -56.82 -13.46 33.67
C THR A 1204 -56.33 -12.04 33.25
N PHE A 1205 -56.84 -11.04 34.00
CA PHE A 1205 -56.21 -9.80 34.56
C PHE A 1205 -55.21 -8.97 33.70
N ALA A 1206 -55.47 -7.70 33.33
CA ALA A 1206 -55.67 -6.45 34.14
C ALA A 1206 -54.33 -5.74 34.52
N THR A 1207 -54.18 -4.39 34.59
CA THR A 1207 -55.19 -3.30 34.56
C THR A 1207 -54.61 -1.93 34.16
N SER A 1208 -55.37 -1.11 33.42
CA SER A 1208 -55.39 0.38 33.53
C SER A 1208 -54.13 1.16 33.06
N ARG A 1209 -54.09 2.51 32.88
CA ARG A 1209 -55.13 3.56 32.67
C ARG A 1209 -54.47 4.86 32.15
N ARG A 1210 -55.26 5.68 31.43
CA ARG A 1210 -55.22 7.18 31.35
C ARG A 1210 -53.98 7.93 30.80
N TYR A 1211 -54.27 8.92 29.93
CA TYR A 1211 -53.95 10.36 30.05
C TYR A 1211 -52.78 10.79 30.96
N GLY A 1212 -51.88 11.67 30.48
CA GLY A 1212 -50.95 12.30 31.43
C GLY A 1212 -49.98 13.44 31.06
N SER A 1213 -49.87 13.93 29.81
CA SER A 1213 -49.10 15.17 29.48
C SER A 1213 -49.47 15.68 28.09
#